data_AF-A0A7X7G1L5-F1
#
_entry.id   AF-A0A7X7G1L5-F1
#
_cell.length_a   1.000
_cell.length_b   1.000
_cell.length_c   1.000
_cell.angle_alpha   90.00
_cell.angle_beta   90.00
_cell.angle_gamma   90.00
#
_symmetry.space_group_name_H-M   'P 1'
#
loop_
_entity.id
_entity.type
_entity.pdbx_description
1 polymer ?
#
loop_
_entity_poly.entity_id
_entity_poly.type
_entity_poly.pdbx_seq_one_letter_code
_entity_poly.pdbx_strand_id
1 'polypeptide(L)'
;MKRKIGGLAVLAGMLAGSVLQGAVDSGYKRYSDYWNAYYIELRPEAECKQMETDYLKYLETEYAGKKDNPDTCIAYAAYLVYLGRNDLAISVLSPFAGQTNLVPMQQADTLLWLAEAALNKGDKAGAIRHLEDLNERNLKTSSRGAPADPAGLAREALPWLKGLTLDELKLPVETGAKAFPKPQEAKYADTFAPLKSVKLELGKDIKPDDARVKLLKTKFARFGIGFADSAPFTISINAGAIAAPAREEGYAVSVTGNGAVLQGHDRIGTTWAVVTLIQLVDQAAKSVRLCEIRDWPETPQRGPLMSDHRSLEVALFTKSSMVCLQGTWTQNWGETPLRMFTVLEPCRRYAEFGINYYAGDRSLTMYPKYPLTSERTFKLHYDVFSKIAEAGGHVLFLYDDARYPLHPEDVKVNKNGAGQDAKYITRLFREIRKKTPGFRMIYCQPFYWGPYYAGIFKAMEKAGNESWAEYNRSLKAELDPAIDMFWTGIRLVSQDIAKSDTDWAFDAYGRKPFFWQNRPFPHTFHSGGVVDAIPWARMHFDGLGGELSGYAYNQFSPSCAIPIAAMNEALWNQKNSDARESVRRASEMFCGKGFFEMLEPGSKAFYEIDGYSREGQFTPYILRNLDKFEAAVKIARDAYDKALKAYPAAALYDCGGYGYGTTLSYVESILKEAKAAKPDHFQTRFASKIAAGREMAAKDAGFDAAKGDLYKSLPDMSGGEIEDYYNKRPKEPASILLRGVQLDQARVNWLEIPFDTAAPGKYELILSGQMEKHRDLDITWRILLNGKLIHEGLTGFKEGARSIAAYELPADKVGKSNLIRIESLAQGGTPWNGPWIMIDYAVLRKK
;
A
#
# COMPACT_ATOMS: atom_id res chain seq x y z
N MET A 1 -33.14 9.77 -27.31
CA MET A 1 -31.98 10.66 -27.03
C MET A 1 -32.15 11.25 -25.62
N LYS A 2 -31.04 11.46 -24.89
CA LYS A 2 -30.96 11.92 -23.48
C LYS A 2 -31.37 10.90 -22.40
N ARG A 3 -30.47 9.95 -22.13
CA ARG A 3 -30.22 9.29 -20.82
C ARG A 3 -29.27 8.11 -21.10
N LYS A 4 -27.96 8.26 -20.82
CA LYS A 4 -26.94 7.20 -20.63
C LYS A 4 -25.51 7.76 -20.73
N ILE A 5 -25.08 8.60 -19.78
CA ILE A 5 -23.64 8.84 -19.49
C ILE A 5 -23.46 9.08 -17.97
N GLY A 6 -24.07 8.26 -17.12
CA GLY A 6 -24.08 8.46 -15.66
C GLY A 6 -23.66 7.25 -14.82
N GLY A 7 -23.14 6.18 -15.43
CA GLY A 7 -22.96 4.90 -14.74
C GLY A 7 -21.61 4.68 -14.04
N LEU A 8 -20.54 5.38 -14.44
CA LEU A 8 -19.18 5.10 -13.93
C LEU A 8 -18.64 6.16 -12.96
N ALA A 9 -18.92 7.44 -13.17
CA ALA A 9 -18.62 8.49 -12.17
C ALA A 9 -19.43 8.28 -10.88
N VAL A 10 -20.61 7.66 -11.00
CA VAL A 10 -21.48 7.32 -9.88
C VAL A 10 -20.95 6.11 -9.09
N LEU A 11 -20.08 5.25 -9.63
CA LEU A 11 -19.60 4.08 -8.88
C LEU A 11 -18.39 4.39 -7.97
N ALA A 12 -17.48 5.28 -8.41
CA ALA A 12 -16.46 5.85 -7.53
C ALA A 12 -17.10 6.75 -6.46
N GLY A 13 -18.16 7.49 -6.85
CA GLY A 13 -18.99 8.26 -5.93
C GLY A 13 -19.90 7.44 -5.02
N MET A 14 -20.31 6.20 -5.38
CA MET A 14 -21.20 5.37 -4.56
C MET A 14 -20.44 4.52 -3.52
N LEU A 15 -19.20 4.10 -3.78
CA LEU A 15 -18.38 3.43 -2.77
C LEU A 15 -17.78 4.43 -1.76
N ALA A 16 -17.43 5.64 -2.20
CA ALA A 16 -17.10 6.74 -1.29
C ALA A 16 -18.37 7.30 -0.60
N GLY A 17 -19.47 7.42 -1.35
CA GLY A 17 -20.72 8.02 -0.87
C GLY A 17 -21.49 7.16 0.12
N SER A 18 -21.57 5.83 -0.04
CA SER A 18 -22.32 5.00 0.93
C SER A 18 -21.58 4.77 2.25
N VAL A 19 -20.24 4.91 2.26
CA VAL A 19 -19.41 4.86 3.47
C VAL A 19 -19.42 6.22 4.19
N LEU A 20 -19.46 7.32 3.44
CA LEU A 20 -19.57 8.67 4.01
C LEU A 20 -21.00 9.07 4.40
N GLN A 21 -22.05 8.51 3.78
CA GLN A 21 -23.44 8.80 4.19
C GLN A 21 -23.74 8.24 5.59
N GLY A 22 -23.12 7.11 5.95
CA GLY A 22 -23.16 6.56 7.32
C GLY A 22 -22.21 7.26 8.30
N ALA A 23 -21.31 8.13 7.82
CA ALA A 23 -20.45 8.97 8.65
C ALA A 23 -21.11 10.32 9.01
N VAL A 24 -22.29 10.62 8.43
CA VAL A 24 -23.03 11.86 8.70
C VAL A 24 -23.68 11.86 10.08
N ASP A 25 -23.83 10.69 10.71
CA ASP A 25 -24.47 10.59 12.04
C ASP A 25 -23.47 10.57 13.21
N SER A 26 -22.15 10.72 12.97
CA SER A 26 -21.14 10.68 14.06
C SER A 26 -19.99 11.70 13.94
N GLY A 27 -20.09 12.72 13.07
CA GLY A 27 -18.98 13.62 12.74
C GLY A 27 -18.80 14.83 13.67
N TYR A 28 -17.84 14.75 14.60
CA TYR A 28 -17.34 15.91 15.34
C TYR A 28 -16.39 16.76 14.48
N LYS A 29 -16.55 18.09 14.56
CA LYS A 29 -15.89 19.21 13.84
C LYS A 29 -15.80 19.08 12.32
N ARG A 30 -15.28 17.99 11.75
CA ARG A 30 -15.30 17.72 10.31
C ARG A 30 -16.53 16.89 9.98
N TYR A 31 -17.22 17.24 8.89
CA TYR A 31 -18.48 16.63 8.43
C TYR A 31 -19.76 16.97 9.19
N SER A 32 -19.71 17.86 10.20
CA SER A 32 -20.94 18.44 10.74
C SER A 32 -21.62 19.36 9.73
N ASP A 33 -22.92 19.61 9.90
CA ASP A 33 -23.65 20.57 9.06
C ASP A 33 -23.00 21.96 9.09
N TYR A 34 -22.50 22.37 10.26
CA TYR A 34 -21.69 23.58 10.40
C TYR A 34 -20.46 23.58 9.50
N TRP A 35 -19.69 22.48 9.51
CA TRP A 35 -18.45 22.39 8.74
C TRP A 35 -18.71 22.48 7.24
N ASN A 36 -19.73 21.76 6.76
CA ASN A 36 -20.15 21.81 5.37
C ASN A 36 -20.62 23.23 5.00
N ALA A 37 -21.46 23.85 5.83
CA ALA A 37 -21.91 25.23 5.63
C ALA A 37 -20.73 26.22 5.57
N TYR A 38 -19.76 26.10 6.48
CA TYR A 38 -18.67 27.06 6.62
C TYR A 38 -17.57 26.91 5.57
N TYR A 39 -17.09 25.68 5.34
CA TYR A 39 -15.93 25.42 4.47
C TYR A 39 -16.28 25.03 3.04
N ILE A 40 -17.45 24.42 2.81
CA ILE A 40 -17.81 23.88 1.50
C ILE A 40 -18.81 24.79 0.80
N GLU A 41 -19.93 25.06 1.46
CA GLU A 41 -20.99 25.93 0.93
C GLU A 41 -20.67 27.43 1.07
N LEU A 42 -19.65 27.76 1.87
CA LEU A 42 -19.18 29.13 2.14
C LEU A 42 -20.29 30.07 2.64
N ARG A 43 -21.22 29.57 3.45
CA ARG A 43 -22.30 30.37 4.05
C ARG A 43 -21.76 31.50 4.94
N PRO A 44 -22.56 32.57 5.18
CA PRO A 44 -22.19 33.62 6.12
C PRO A 44 -21.81 33.08 7.50
N GLU A 45 -20.76 33.64 8.10
CA GLU A 45 -20.23 33.13 9.38
C GLU A 45 -21.24 33.25 10.53
N ALA A 46 -22.10 34.29 10.52
CA ALA A 46 -23.16 34.46 11.50
C ALA A 46 -24.19 33.32 11.46
N GLU A 47 -24.56 32.85 10.25
CA GLU A 47 -25.47 31.71 10.08
C GLU A 47 -24.82 30.43 10.60
N CYS A 48 -23.54 30.21 10.27
CA CYS A 48 -22.81 29.05 10.75
C CYS A 48 -22.73 29.03 12.30
N LYS A 49 -22.41 30.16 12.93
CA LYS A 49 -22.40 30.27 14.41
C LYS A 49 -23.76 29.98 15.04
N GLN A 50 -24.85 30.38 14.37
CA GLN A 50 -26.19 30.05 14.83
C GLN A 50 -26.43 28.53 14.80
N MET A 51 -25.98 27.83 13.74
CA MET A 51 -26.07 26.37 13.65
C MET A 51 -25.35 25.65 14.80
N GLU A 52 -24.15 26.11 15.20
CA GLU A 52 -23.44 25.54 16.37
C GLU A 52 -24.23 25.73 17.67
N THR A 53 -24.90 26.88 17.82
CA THR A 53 -25.71 27.23 18.99
C THR A 53 -26.98 26.38 19.04
N ASP A 54 -27.66 26.22 17.91
CA ASP A 54 -28.90 25.44 17.80
C ASP A 54 -28.62 23.95 18.03
N TYR A 55 -27.50 23.43 17.51
CA TYR A 55 -27.09 22.05 17.73
C TYR A 55 -26.75 21.77 19.19
N LEU A 56 -26.06 22.70 19.88
CA LEU A 56 -25.82 22.59 21.33
C LEU A 56 -27.14 22.46 22.10
N LYS A 57 -28.10 23.35 21.80
CA LYS A 57 -29.40 23.37 22.46
C LYS A 57 -30.20 22.10 22.20
N TYR A 58 -30.12 21.55 20.99
CA TYR A 58 -30.67 20.25 20.65
C TYR A 58 -30.08 19.14 21.52
N LEU A 59 -28.73 19.03 21.58
CA LEU A 59 -28.06 18.02 22.40
C LEU A 59 -28.36 18.16 23.90
N GLU A 60 -28.44 19.40 24.41
CA GLU A 60 -28.84 19.69 25.79
C GLU A 60 -30.27 19.20 26.08
N THR A 61 -31.19 19.38 25.12
CA THR A 61 -32.58 18.91 25.22
C THR A 61 -32.65 17.38 25.20
N GLU A 62 -31.94 16.72 24.27
CA GLU A 62 -31.87 15.26 24.21
C GLU A 62 -31.28 14.67 25.49
N TYR A 63 -30.17 15.23 25.98
CA TYR A 63 -29.53 14.80 27.23
C TYR A 63 -30.48 14.97 28.43
N ALA A 64 -31.21 16.09 28.53
CA ALA A 64 -32.16 16.30 29.62
C ALA A 64 -33.26 15.24 29.67
N GLY A 65 -33.71 14.74 28.50
CA GLY A 65 -34.73 13.71 28.39
C GLY A 65 -34.21 12.26 28.51
N LYS A 66 -32.92 12.01 28.28
CA LYS A 66 -32.34 10.66 28.12
C LYS A 66 -30.99 10.49 28.81
N LYS A 67 -30.86 10.90 30.08
CA LYS A 67 -29.59 10.85 30.84
C LYS A 67 -28.99 9.46 31.02
N ASP A 68 -29.84 8.42 30.99
CA ASP A 68 -29.41 7.03 31.12
C ASP A 68 -29.09 6.38 29.76
N ASN A 69 -29.25 7.11 28.64
CA ASN A 69 -28.92 6.62 27.31
C ASN A 69 -27.44 6.92 26.98
N PRO A 70 -26.59 5.89 26.80
CA PRO A 70 -25.16 6.08 26.54
C PRO A 70 -24.88 6.82 25.23
N ASP A 71 -25.62 6.56 24.15
CA ASP A 71 -25.39 7.21 22.85
C ASP A 71 -25.69 8.72 22.92
N THR A 72 -26.77 9.10 23.62
CA THR A 72 -27.09 10.51 23.89
C THR A 72 -25.99 11.18 24.72
N CYS A 73 -25.53 10.52 25.78
CA CYS A 73 -24.46 11.06 26.63
C CYS A 73 -23.13 11.17 25.89
N ILE A 74 -22.77 10.20 25.05
CA ILE A 74 -21.57 10.22 24.21
C ILE A 74 -21.64 11.37 23.20
N ALA A 75 -22.74 11.52 22.46
CA ALA A 75 -22.91 12.59 21.48
C ALA A 75 -22.80 13.99 22.14
N TYR A 76 -23.47 14.18 23.29
CA TYR A 76 -23.42 15.44 24.02
C TYR A 76 -22.03 15.71 24.60
N ALA A 77 -21.42 14.74 25.28
CA ALA A 77 -20.11 14.89 25.88
C ALA A 77 -19.01 15.11 24.84
N ALA A 78 -19.05 14.41 23.70
CA ALA A 78 -18.17 14.66 22.58
C ALA A 78 -18.25 16.14 22.18
N TYR A 79 -19.45 16.67 21.92
CA TYR A 79 -19.62 18.08 21.57
C TYR A 79 -19.21 19.04 22.71
N LEU A 80 -19.34 18.66 23.98
CA LEU A 80 -18.81 19.47 25.08
C LEU A 80 -17.27 19.55 25.09
N VAL A 81 -16.58 18.45 24.76
CA VAL A 81 -15.11 18.45 24.57
C VAL A 81 -14.72 19.41 23.44
N TYR A 82 -15.52 19.54 22.38
CA TYR A 82 -15.38 20.56 21.32
C TYR A 82 -15.29 21.97 21.84
N LEU A 83 -16.25 22.31 22.68
CA LEU A 83 -16.41 23.65 23.21
C LEU A 83 -15.42 23.91 24.35
N GLY A 84 -14.52 22.96 24.65
CA GLY A 84 -13.60 23.03 25.79
C GLY A 84 -14.29 22.85 27.14
N ARG A 85 -15.56 22.42 27.18
CA ARG A 85 -16.36 22.20 28.40
C ARG A 85 -16.08 20.82 29.01
N ASN A 86 -14.80 20.54 29.24
CA ASN A 86 -14.29 19.20 29.57
C ASN A 86 -14.81 18.66 30.91
N ASP A 87 -14.98 19.52 31.93
CA ASP A 87 -15.51 19.07 33.23
C ASP A 87 -16.95 18.55 33.13
N LEU A 88 -17.78 19.26 32.35
CA LEU A 88 -19.15 18.82 32.10
C LEU A 88 -19.16 17.54 31.27
N ALA A 89 -18.33 17.44 30.23
CA ALA A 89 -18.19 16.21 29.44
C ALA A 89 -17.81 15.01 30.31
N ILE A 90 -16.82 15.17 31.20
CA ILE A 90 -16.41 14.13 32.16
C ILE A 90 -17.58 13.75 33.06
N SER A 91 -18.34 14.72 33.59
CA SER A 91 -19.49 14.43 34.45
C SER A 91 -20.60 13.65 33.73
N VAL A 92 -20.82 13.92 32.44
CA VAL A 92 -21.82 13.25 31.59
C VAL A 92 -21.40 11.80 31.30
N LEU A 93 -20.10 11.53 31.11
CA LEU A 93 -19.58 10.20 30.75
C LEU A 93 -19.21 9.31 31.93
N SER A 94 -18.86 9.90 33.08
CA SER A 94 -18.41 9.15 34.27
C SER A 94 -19.37 8.02 34.71
N PRO A 95 -20.71 8.16 34.63
CA PRO A 95 -21.63 7.07 34.97
C PRO A 95 -21.48 5.80 34.11
N PHE A 96 -20.95 5.93 32.89
CA PHE A 96 -20.80 4.84 31.93
C PHE A 96 -19.38 4.25 31.89
N ALA A 97 -18.39 4.96 32.45
CA ALA A 97 -16.98 4.59 32.35
C ALA A 97 -16.71 3.16 32.84
N GLY A 98 -17.32 2.74 33.96
CA GLY A 98 -17.15 1.39 34.53
C GLY A 98 -18.10 0.33 33.98
N GLN A 99 -19.01 0.66 33.06
CA GLN A 99 -20.03 -0.27 32.59
C GLN A 99 -19.48 -1.18 31.48
N THR A 100 -19.52 -2.49 31.70
CA THR A 100 -19.05 -3.52 30.75
C THR A 100 -20.18 -4.21 29.99
N ASN A 101 -21.43 -3.95 30.35
CA ASN A 101 -22.65 -4.47 29.71
C ASN A 101 -23.10 -3.64 28.49
N LEU A 102 -22.49 -2.49 28.22
CA LEU A 102 -22.73 -1.68 27.03
C LEU A 102 -22.21 -2.37 25.77
N VAL A 103 -22.68 -1.98 24.58
CA VAL A 103 -22.09 -2.52 23.34
C VAL A 103 -20.65 -2.04 23.17
N PRO A 104 -19.77 -2.81 22.48
CA PRO A 104 -18.34 -2.47 22.38
C PRO A 104 -18.05 -1.03 21.92
N MET A 105 -18.83 -0.49 20.98
CA MET A 105 -18.64 0.89 20.51
C MET A 105 -18.90 1.91 21.62
N GLN A 106 -19.99 1.77 22.39
CA GLN A 106 -20.33 2.67 23.49
C GLN A 106 -19.27 2.69 24.60
N GLN A 107 -18.75 1.51 24.96
CA GLN A 107 -17.65 1.41 25.93
C GLN A 107 -16.41 2.15 25.42
N ALA A 108 -16.06 1.91 24.16
CA ALA A 108 -14.87 2.50 23.55
C ALA A 108 -14.96 4.01 23.42
N ASP A 109 -16.09 4.54 22.93
CA ASP A 109 -16.29 5.97 22.78
C ASP A 109 -16.36 6.68 24.14
N THR A 110 -16.99 6.07 25.15
CA THR A 110 -17.01 6.63 26.52
C THR A 110 -15.61 6.85 27.06
N LEU A 111 -14.76 5.82 27.03
CA LEU A 111 -13.39 5.91 27.54
C LEU A 111 -12.51 6.81 26.66
N LEU A 112 -12.68 6.78 25.35
CA LEU A 112 -11.94 7.63 24.43
C LEU A 112 -12.26 9.11 24.67
N TRP A 113 -13.53 9.49 24.80
CA TRP A 113 -13.91 10.89 25.05
C TRP A 113 -13.55 11.36 26.46
N LEU A 114 -13.50 10.48 27.46
CA LEU A 114 -12.90 10.78 28.75
C LEU A 114 -11.39 11.05 28.63
N ALA A 115 -10.67 10.25 27.83
CA ALA A 115 -9.25 10.47 27.57
C ALA A 115 -9.00 11.79 26.83
N GLU A 116 -9.83 12.12 25.83
CA GLU A 116 -9.80 13.40 25.13
C GLU A 116 -10.01 14.57 26.10
N ALA A 117 -11.07 14.53 26.92
CA ALA A 117 -11.36 15.56 27.90
C ALA A 117 -10.23 15.75 28.92
N ALA A 118 -9.65 14.65 29.40
CA ALA A 118 -8.50 14.68 30.31
C ALA A 118 -7.28 15.34 29.65
N LEU A 119 -6.94 14.95 28.42
CA LEU A 119 -5.81 15.53 27.70
C LEU A 119 -6.03 17.02 27.37
N ASN A 120 -7.26 17.41 27.03
CA ASN A 120 -7.65 18.79 26.78
C ASN A 120 -7.48 19.68 28.04
N LYS A 121 -7.59 19.09 29.24
CA LYS A 121 -7.29 19.73 30.53
C LYS A 121 -5.80 19.68 30.92
N GLY A 122 -4.94 19.07 30.11
CA GLY A 122 -3.54 18.81 30.45
C GLY A 122 -3.32 17.62 31.39
N ASP A 123 -4.35 16.83 31.72
CA ASP A 123 -4.23 15.61 32.54
C ASP A 123 -3.79 14.42 31.67
N LYS A 124 -2.49 14.39 31.36
CA LYS A 124 -1.88 13.28 30.62
C LYS A 124 -2.04 11.93 31.35
N ALA A 125 -1.97 11.93 32.68
CA ALA A 125 -2.08 10.70 33.47
C ALA A 125 -3.51 10.12 33.42
N GLY A 126 -4.53 10.97 33.50
CA GLY A 126 -5.93 10.59 33.31
C GLY A 126 -6.22 10.06 31.91
N ALA A 127 -5.69 10.71 30.88
CA ALA A 127 -5.80 10.21 29.52
C ALA A 127 -5.19 8.79 29.39
N ILE A 128 -4.00 8.56 29.93
CA ILE A 128 -3.36 7.25 29.94
C ILE A 128 -4.24 6.20 30.64
N ARG A 129 -4.78 6.51 31.83
CA ARG A 129 -5.64 5.56 32.58
C ARG A 129 -6.86 5.11 31.78
N HIS A 130 -7.55 6.04 31.11
CA HIS A 130 -8.73 5.70 30.31
C HIS A 130 -8.38 4.86 29.06
N LEU A 131 -7.23 5.14 28.42
CA LEU A 131 -6.78 4.36 27.27
C LEU A 131 -6.25 2.98 27.66
N GLU A 132 -5.65 2.84 28.84
CA GLU A 132 -5.28 1.54 29.41
C GLU A 132 -6.52 0.68 29.65
N ASP A 133 -7.54 1.20 30.33
CA ASP A 133 -8.83 0.52 30.53
C ASP A 133 -9.44 0.09 29.18
N LEU A 134 -9.46 1.01 28.20
CA LEU A 134 -9.99 0.70 26.87
C LEU A 134 -9.22 -0.44 26.19
N ASN A 135 -7.89 -0.43 26.25
CA ASN A 135 -7.07 -1.49 25.65
C ASN A 135 -7.23 -2.83 26.39
N GLU A 136 -7.35 -2.82 27.71
CA GLU A 136 -7.57 -4.03 28.54
C GLU A 136 -8.89 -4.73 28.21
N ARG A 137 -9.92 -3.98 27.80
CA ARG A 137 -11.22 -4.55 27.37
C ARG A 137 -11.17 -5.31 26.05
N ASN A 138 -10.10 -5.16 25.25
CA ASN A 138 -9.90 -5.88 23.98
C ASN A 138 -11.13 -5.84 23.04
N LEU A 139 -11.72 -4.65 22.92
CA LEU A 139 -12.97 -4.44 22.17
C LEU A 139 -12.72 -4.48 20.65
N LYS A 140 -13.64 -5.12 19.91
CA LYS A 140 -13.65 -5.11 18.45
C LYS A 140 -14.53 -3.97 17.93
N THR A 141 -13.92 -2.82 17.64
CA THR A 141 -14.63 -1.64 17.12
C THR A 141 -14.39 -1.36 15.64
N SER A 142 -13.39 -2.00 15.03
CA SER A 142 -13.14 -1.91 13.60
C SER A 142 -14.21 -2.64 12.78
N SER A 143 -14.71 -2.03 11.70
CA SER A 143 -15.48 -2.74 10.68
C SER A 143 -15.22 -2.18 9.28
N ARG A 144 -15.39 -3.03 8.26
CA ARG A 144 -15.08 -2.66 6.86
C ARG A 144 -16.00 -1.54 6.40
N GLY A 145 -15.41 -0.39 6.08
CA GLY A 145 -16.17 0.80 5.65
C GLY A 145 -16.87 1.54 6.79
N ALA A 146 -16.59 1.23 8.04
CA ALA A 146 -17.00 2.12 9.13
C ALA A 146 -16.03 3.30 9.24
N PRO A 147 -16.55 4.51 9.52
CA PRO A 147 -15.71 5.67 9.75
C PRO A 147 -14.89 5.52 11.04
N ALA A 148 -15.36 4.76 12.04
CA ALA A 148 -14.75 4.75 13.36
C ALA A 148 -14.11 3.41 13.80
N ASP A 149 -12.88 3.47 14.32
CA ASP A 149 -12.22 2.46 15.17
C ASP A 149 -11.58 3.07 16.45
N PRO A 150 -12.37 3.43 17.48
CA PRO A 150 -11.86 4.03 18.73
C PRO A 150 -10.90 3.13 19.51
N ALA A 151 -11.08 1.81 19.53
CA ALA A 151 -10.10 0.90 20.15
C ALA A 151 -8.78 0.85 19.35
N GLY A 152 -8.85 0.97 18.01
CA GLY A 152 -7.66 1.16 17.17
C GLY A 152 -6.89 2.44 17.53
N LEU A 153 -7.59 3.57 17.67
CA LEU A 153 -6.97 4.84 18.08
C LEU A 153 -6.33 4.74 19.47
N ALA A 154 -6.98 4.10 20.44
CA ALA A 154 -6.42 3.93 21.78
C ALA A 154 -5.15 3.06 21.79
N ARG A 155 -5.12 1.98 20.99
CA ARG A 155 -3.93 1.16 20.80
C ARG A 155 -2.77 1.94 20.20
N GLU A 156 -3.04 2.88 19.30
CA GLU A 156 -1.99 3.72 18.72
C GLU A 156 -1.57 4.86 19.64
N ALA A 157 -2.50 5.53 20.32
CA ALA A 157 -2.20 6.72 21.12
C ALA A 157 -1.43 6.40 22.41
N LEU A 158 -1.74 5.26 23.05
CA LEU A 158 -1.20 4.91 24.36
C LEU A 158 0.34 4.78 24.37
N PRO A 159 0.99 4.06 23.42
CA PRO A 159 2.45 3.98 23.36
C PRO A 159 3.12 5.34 23.19
N TRP A 160 2.57 6.22 22.34
CA TRP A 160 3.09 7.57 22.17
C TRP A 160 2.96 8.41 23.44
N LEU A 161 1.84 8.30 24.16
CA LEU A 161 1.64 9.00 25.44
C LEU A 161 2.62 8.50 26.50
N LYS A 162 2.84 7.19 26.60
CA LYS A 162 3.82 6.61 27.55
C LYS A 162 5.27 6.92 27.17
N GLY A 163 5.53 7.14 25.89
CA GLY A 163 6.87 7.24 25.32
C GLY A 163 7.35 5.88 24.85
N LEU A 164 7.92 5.83 23.64
CA LEU A 164 8.37 4.57 23.06
C LEU A 164 9.60 4.02 23.77
N THR A 165 9.65 2.69 23.91
CA THR A 165 10.79 1.98 24.48
C THR A 165 12.00 1.92 23.52
N LEU A 166 11.74 2.10 22.22
CA LEU A 166 12.68 1.83 21.11
C LEU A 166 13.13 0.37 21.00
N ASP A 167 12.46 -0.56 21.69
CA ASP A 167 12.77 -1.99 21.71
C ASP A 167 11.51 -2.84 21.91
N GLU A 168 10.41 -2.41 21.30
CA GLU A 168 9.11 -3.07 21.40
C GLU A 168 9.09 -4.35 20.54
N LEU A 169 9.64 -4.26 19.32
CA LEU A 169 9.75 -5.36 18.37
C LEU A 169 10.99 -6.24 18.60
N LYS A 170 11.86 -5.86 19.54
CA LYS A 170 13.13 -6.57 19.85
C LYS A 170 14.07 -6.66 18.67
N LEU A 171 14.08 -5.64 17.80
CA LEU A 171 14.96 -5.58 16.63
C LEU A 171 16.37 -5.08 16.99
N PRO A 172 17.42 -5.55 16.29
CA PRO A 172 17.38 -6.70 15.41
C PRO A 172 17.36 -8.00 16.23
N VAL A 173 16.76 -9.05 15.68
CA VAL A 173 16.80 -10.41 16.24
C VAL A 173 18.10 -11.10 15.82
N GLU A 174 18.37 -11.19 14.51
CA GLU A 174 19.58 -11.80 13.95
C GLU A 174 20.07 -11.06 12.70
N THR A 175 21.37 -10.82 12.58
CA THR A 175 21.97 -10.09 11.44
C THR A 175 23.21 -10.77 10.87
N GLY A 176 23.65 -11.87 11.49
CA GLY A 176 24.95 -12.50 11.24
C GLY A 176 26.13 -11.58 11.58
N ALA A 177 25.94 -10.63 12.50
CA ALA A 177 26.89 -9.57 12.84
C ALA A 177 27.38 -8.81 11.60
N LYS A 178 26.45 -8.49 10.69
CA LYS A 178 26.67 -7.69 9.47
C LYS A 178 25.62 -6.59 9.38
N ALA A 179 25.99 -5.51 8.70
CA ALA A 179 25.08 -4.40 8.47
C ALA A 179 23.90 -4.81 7.55
N PHE A 180 22.74 -4.23 7.79
CA PHE A 180 21.57 -4.29 6.91
C PHE A 180 20.97 -2.88 6.72
N PRO A 181 20.62 -2.46 5.49
CA PRO A 181 20.99 -3.04 4.20
C PRO A 181 22.50 -3.29 4.00
N LYS A 182 22.84 -4.07 2.96
CA LYS A 182 24.23 -4.33 2.55
C LYS A 182 24.95 -3.01 2.20
N PRO A 183 26.06 -2.68 2.88
CA PRO A 183 26.77 -1.42 2.63
C PRO A 183 27.34 -1.31 1.23
N GLN A 184 27.52 -0.08 0.76
CA GLN A 184 28.23 0.26 -0.47
C GLN A 184 29.69 -0.22 -0.42
N GLU A 185 30.41 0.12 0.66
CA GLU A 185 31.78 -0.30 0.90
C GLU A 185 31.90 -0.90 2.30
N ALA A 186 32.26 -2.19 2.38
CA ALA A 186 32.50 -2.86 3.65
C ALA A 186 33.67 -3.84 3.58
N LYS A 187 34.55 -3.79 4.58
CA LYS A 187 35.57 -4.80 4.87
C LYS A 187 35.27 -5.41 6.23
N TYR A 188 34.95 -6.69 6.24
CA TYR A 188 34.67 -7.45 7.46
C TYR A 188 35.85 -8.35 7.79
N ALA A 189 36.32 -8.32 9.04
CA ALA A 189 37.23 -9.34 9.56
C ALA A 189 36.46 -10.54 10.10
N ASP A 190 37.12 -11.69 10.22
CA ASP A 190 36.57 -12.87 10.90
C ASP A 190 36.83 -12.88 12.42
N THR A 191 37.42 -11.79 12.92
CA THR A 191 37.69 -11.56 14.34
C THR A 191 36.67 -10.62 14.97
N PHE A 192 36.42 -10.81 16.27
CA PHE A 192 35.45 -10.05 17.05
C PHE A 192 36.11 -9.44 18.30
N ALA A 193 35.68 -8.25 18.70
CA ALA A 193 36.07 -7.61 19.94
C ALA A 193 35.03 -7.95 21.04
N PRO A 194 35.45 -8.35 22.25
CA PRO A 194 34.53 -8.54 23.37
C PRO A 194 33.81 -7.23 23.76
N LEU A 195 32.50 -7.30 23.96
CA LEU A 195 31.64 -6.19 24.39
C LEU A 195 30.92 -6.55 25.69
N LYS A 196 31.58 -6.34 26.83
CA LYS A 196 30.94 -6.49 28.16
C LYS A 196 30.42 -5.15 28.69
N SER A 197 31.24 -4.12 28.59
CA SER A 197 30.90 -2.74 28.90
C SER A 197 31.57 -1.81 27.92
N VAL A 198 30.97 -0.63 27.71
CA VAL A 198 31.49 0.39 26.78
C VAL A 198 31.53 1.77 27.41
N LYS A 199 32.50 2.58 26.97
CA LYS A 199 32.60 4.01 27.25
C LYS A 199 32.03 4.78 26.05
N LEU A 200 31.32 5.87 26.30
CA LEU A 200 30.86 6.78 25.24
C LEU A 200 31.75 8.00 25.13
N GLU A 201 32.10 8.37 23.90
CA GLU A 201 32.72 9.65 23.56
C GLU A 201 31.84 10.37 22.54
N LEU A 202 31.21 11.45 22.96
CA LEU A 202 30.21 12.15 22.16
C LEU A 202 30.83 13.38 21.50
N GLY A 203 30.61 13.52 20.19
CA GLY A 203 30.91 14.73 19.45
C GLY A 203 30.12 15.93 19.98
N LYS A 204 30.57 17.15 19.64
CA LYS A 204 30.01 18.40 20.16
C LYS A 204 28.50 18.56 19.94
N ASP A 205 27.99 17.99 18.84
CA ASP A 205 26.57 18.09 18.46
C ASP A 205 25.71 16.93 18.98
N ILE A 206 26.28 16.01 19.76
CA ILE A 206 25.59 14.85 20.35
C ILE A 206 25.46 15.02 21.85
N LYS A 207 24.22 15.18 22.32
CA LYS A 207 23.92 15.30 23.76
C LYS A 207 23.84 13.92 24.43
N PRO A 208 24.09 13.80 25.75
CA PRO A 208 23.94 12.54 26.48
C PRO A 208 22.53 11.93 26.41
N ASP A 209 21.49 12.76 26.24
CA ASP A 209 20.08 12.37 26.14
C ASP A 209 19.56 12.32 24.69
N ASP A 210 20.46 12.39 23.69
CA ASP A 210 20.14 12.26 22.28
C ASP A 210 19.42 10.93 21.97
N ALA A 211 18.45 10.96 21.06
CA ALA A 211 17.65 9.78 20.70
C ALA A 211 18.51 8.61 20.18
N ARG A 212 19.61 8.90 19.47
CA ARG A 212 20.55 7.89 18.96
C ARG A 212 21.34 7.23 20.09
N VAL A 213 21.71 8.01 21.11
CA VAL A 213 22.38 7.51 22.33
C VAL A 213 21.40 6.66 23.14
N LYS A 214 20.15 7.10 23.29
CA LYS A 214 19.07 6.34 23.94
C LYS A 214 18.83 5.00 23.24
N LEU A 215 18.70 5.00 21.90
CA LEU A 215 18.57 3.78 21.11
C LEU A 215 19.72 2.81 21.38
N LEU A 216 20.97 3.28 21.28
CA LEU A 216 22.15 2.45 21.54
C LEU A 216 22.11 1.84 22.95
N LYS A 217 21.84 2.66 23.97
CA LYS A 217 21.75 2.21 25.36
C LYS A 217 20.66 1.17 25.57
N THR A 218 19.46 1.40 25.03
CA THR A 218 18.35 0.45 25.11
C THR A 218 18.73 -0.90 24.51
N LYS A 219 19.33 -0.90 23.31
CA LYS A 219 19.69 -2.15 22.61
C LYS A 219 20.82 -2.89 23.32
N PHE A 220 21.84 -2.16 23.76
CA PHE A 220 22.97 -2.76 24.48
C PHE A 220 22.53 -3.31 25.84
N ALA A 221 21.61 -2.65 26.54
CA ALA A 221 21.02 -3.19 27.76
C ALA A 221 20.29 -4.52 27.49
N ARG A 222 19.51 -4.63 26.40
CA ARG A 222 18.89 -5.91 25.99
C ARG A 222 19.94 -6.99 25.72
N PHE A 223 21.07 -6.65 25.10
CA PHE A 223 22.18 -7.58 24.85
C PHE A 223 23.00 -7.92 26.11
N GLY A 224 22.72 -7.28 27.25
CA GLY A 224 23.49 -7.44 28.48
C GLY A 224 24.88 -6.80 28.41
N ILE A 225 25.00 -5.67 27.70
CA ILE A 225 26.21 -4.84 27.55
C ILE A 225 26.01 -3.55 28.35
N GLY A 226 26.88 -3.30 29.32
CA GLY A 226 26.80 -2.13 30.20
C GLY A 226 27.51 -0.89 29.65
N PHE A 227 27.32 0.25 30.34
CA PHE A 227 28.05 1.49 30.06
C PHE A 227 28.84 1.90 31.30
N ALA A 228 30.13 2.20 31.13
CA ALA A 228 31.01 2.66 32.22
C ALA A 228 32.18 3.48 31.67
N ASP A 229 32.55 4.56 32.37
CA ASP A 229 33.65 5.43 31.94
C ASP A 229 35.03 4.74 31.97
N SER A 230 35.17 3.70 32.79
CA SER A 230 36.35 2.85 32.88
C SER A 230 36.37 1.67 31.90
N ALA A 231 35.33 1.53 31.06
CA ALA A 231 35.25 0.42 30.12
C ALA A 231 36.40 0.48 29.08
N PRO A 232 37.01 -0.66 28.74
CA PRO A 232 38.15 -0.71 27.81
C PRO A 232 37.75 -0.49 26.34
N PHE A 233 36.46 -0.63 26.01
CA PHE A 233 35.96 -0.45 24.65
C PHE A 233 35.25 0.90 24.53
N THR A 234 35.77 1.80 23.70
CA THR A 234 35.20 3.14 23.50
C THR A 234 34.35 3.21 22.25
N ILE A 235 33.14 3.76 22.34
CA ILE A 235 32.30 4.12 21.19
C ILE A 235 32.31 5.64 21.04
N SER A 236 32.92 6.13 19.97
CA SER A 236 32.94 7.55 19.63
C SER A 236 31.86 7.87 18.60
N ILE A 237 30.95 8.80 18.89
CA ILE A 237 29.83 9.18 18.01
C ILE A 237 30.01 10.62 17.54
N ASN A 238 30.24 10.82 16.24
CA ASN A 238 30.52 12.11 15.60
C ASN A 238 31.67 12.91 16.24
N ALA A 239 32.67 12.23 16.78
CA ALA A 239 33.85 12.86 17.38
C ALA A 239 34.86 13.40 16.33
N GLY A 240 34.64 13.15 15.03
CA GLY A 240 35.48 13.67 13.94
C GLY A 240 36.76 12.88 13.66
N ALA A 241 36.90 11.65 14.19
CA ALA A 241 38.09 10.82 14.02
C ALA A 241 38.19 10.11 12.65
N ILE A 242 37.07 9.95 11.95
CA ILE A 242 36.99 9.45 10.57
C ILE A 242 36.07 10.35 9.76
N ALA A 243 36.17 10.31 8.42
CA ALA A 243 35.29 11.06 7.53
C ALA A 243 34.17 10.18 6.98
N ALA A 244 32.93 10.66 7.07
CA ALA A 244 31.80 10.09 6.35
C ALA A 244 31.85 10.47 4.85
N PRO A 245 31.31 9.62 3.95
CA PRO A 245 31.04 10.00 2.57
C PRO A 245 30.22 11.29 2.50
N ALA A 246 30.61 12.24 1.63
CA ALA A 246 29.89 13.50 1.42
C ALA A 246 28.66 13.27 0.53
N ARG A 247 27.69 12.51 1.04
CA ARG A 247 26.42 12.15 0.40
C ARG A 247 25.29 12.24 1.43
N GLU A 248 24.08 12.56 0.99
CA GLU A 248 22.88 12.52 1.85
C GLU A 248 22.76 11.15 2.51
N GLU A 249 22.45 11.13 3.81
CA GLU A 249 22.41 9.94 4.66
C GLU A 249 23.74 9.18 4.80
N GLY A 250 24.85 9.71 4.27
CA GLY A 250 26.14 9.05 4.25
C GLY A 250 26.74 8.88 5.66
N TYR A 251 27.42 7.77 5.88
CA TYR A 251 28.07 7.48 7.16
C TYR A 251 29.31 6.58 7.02
N ALA A 252 30.12 6.54 8.08
CA ALA A 252 31.25 5.65 8.22
C ALA A 252 31.27 5.00 9.60
N VAL A 253 31.68 3.74 9.65
CA VAL A 253 31.88 2.95 10.88
C VAL A 253 33.23 2.26 10.80
N SER A 254 34.06 2.41 11.84
CA SER A 254 35.27 1.63 12.02
C SER A 254 35.22 0.93 13.38
N VAL A 255 35.40 -0.39 13.40
CA VAL A 255 35.44 -1.19 14.61
C VAL A 255 36.78 -1.89 14.70
N THR A 256 37.49 -1.67 15.81
CA THR A 256 38.79 -2.25 16.13
C THR A 256 38.70 -3.05 17.43
N GLY A 257 39.80 -3.64 17.89
CA GLY A 257 39.84 -4.37 19.17
C GLY A 257 39.49 -3.52 20.40
N ASN A 258 39.74 -2.21 20.34
CA ASN A 258 39.64 -1.30 21.50
C ASN A 258 38.48 -0.29 21.40
N GLY A 259 37.72 -0.29 20.30
CA GLY A 259 36.64 0.67 20.16
C GLY A 259 36.00 0.72 18.78
N ALA A 260 34.91 1.49 18.70
CA ALA A 260 34.17 1.80 17.49
C ALA A 260 34.07 3.31 17.28
N VAL A 261 34.33 3.77 16.06
CA VAL A 261 34.17 5.17 15.65
C VAL A 261 33.01 5.26 14.66
N LEU A 262 32.02 6.08 14.98
CA LEU A 262 30.81 6.31 14.19
C LEU A 262 30.78 7.76 13.71
N GLN A 263 30.70 7.98 12.41
CA GLN A 263 30.60 9.32 11.83
C GLN A 263 29.46 9.38 10.80
N GLY A 264 28.52 10.29 10.98
CA GLY A 264 27.54 10.66 9.96
C GLY A 264 27.95 11.91 9.17
N HIS A 265 27.49 12.01 7.93
CA HIS A 265 27.52 13.24 7.13
C HIS A 265 26.47 14.25 7.62
N ASP A 266 25.29 13.73 7.98
CA ASP A 266 24.15 14.48 8.48
C ASP A 266 23.52 13.76 9.70
N ARG A 267 22.38 14.27 10.18
CA ARG A 267 21.68 13.71 11.36
C ARG A 267 21.30 12.24 11.13
N ILE A 268 20.75 11.91 9.97
CA ILE A 268 20.24 10.58 9.66
C ILE A 268 21.38 9.60 9.33
N GLY A 269 22.47 10.04 8.69
CA GLY A 269 23.69 9.25 8.54
C GLY A 269 24.30 8.87 9.89
N THR A 270 24.23 9.77 10.87
CA THR A 270 24.65 9.43 12.26
C THR A 270 23.74 8.35 12.87
N THR A 271 22.42 8.41 12.62
CA THR A 271 21.49 7.35 13.00
C THR A 271 21.88 6.02 12.36
N TRP A 272 22.21 6.02 11.06
CA TRP A 272 22.64 4.83 10.33
C TRP A 272 23.96 4.24 10.83
N ALA A 273 24.92 5.07 11.26
CA ALA A 273 26.14 4.59 11.90
C ALA A 273 25.85 3.85 13.22
N VAL A 274 24.96 4.40 14.06
CA VAL A 274 24.54 3.79 15.33
C VAL A 274 23.78 2.49 15.10
N VAL A 275 22.80 2.48 14.20
CA VAL A 275 22.05 1.27 13.82
C VAL A 275 23.01 0.19 13.30
N THR A 276 23.97 0.57 12.46
CA THR A 276 24.95 -0.36 11.93
C THR A 276 25.82 -0.97 13.02
N LEU A 277 26.28 -0.19 14.00
CA LEU A 277 27.01 -0.73 15.15
C LEU A 277 26.15 -1.77 15.90
N ILE A 278 24.87 -1.49 16.14
CA ILE A 278 23.95 -2.42 16.80
C ILE A 278 23.83 -3.73 16.00
N GLN A 279 23.75 -3.65 14.67
CA GLN A 279 23.68 -4.82 13.78
C GLN A 279 24.98 -5.62 13.69
N LEU A 280 26.14 -5.03 14.04
CA LEU A 280 27.45 -5.70 14.03
C LEU A 280 27.71 -6.52 15.30
N VAL A 281 26.83 -6.45 16.31
CA VAL A 281 26.95 -7.19 17.57
C VAL A 281 26.43 -8.61 17.39
N ASP A 282 27.28 -9.59 17.69
CA ASP A 282 26.84 -10.94 18.05
C ASP A 282 26.30 -10.89 19.49
N GLN A 283 24.98 -10.97 19.60
CA GLN A 283 24.26 -10.82 20.87
C GLN A 283 24.56 -11.98 21.83
N ALA A 284 24.74 -13.21 21.31
CA ALA A 284 24.97 -14.39 22.12
C ALA A 284 26.41 -14.42 22.65
N ALA A 285 27.38 -14.11 21.79
CA ALA A 285 28.79 -14.02 22.16
C ALA A 285 29.16 -12.73 22.91
N LYS A 286 28.26 -11.74 22.92
CA LYS A 286 28.50 -10.38 23.44
C LYS A 286 29.80 -9.81 22.88
N SER A 287 29.89 -9.80 21.55
CA SER A 287 31.07 -9.35 20.83
C SER A 287 30.66 -8.60 19.57
N VAL A 288 31.51 -7.71 19.07
CA VAL A 288 31.26 -6.96 17.82
C VAL A 288 32.28 -7.33 16.77
N ARG A 289 31.80 -7.47 15.54
CA ARG A 289 32.65 -7.77 14.40
C ARG A 289 33.58 -6.60 14.08
N LEU A 290 34.87 -6.87 13.89
CA LEU A 290 35.81 -5.86 13.42
C LEU A 290 35.54 -5.55 11.94
N CYS A 291 35.47 -4.27 11.60
CA CYS A 291 35.17 -3.85 10.24
C CYS A 291 35.57 -2.40 9.93
N GLU A 292 35.65 -2.11 8.63
CA GLU A 292 35.60 -0.75 8.08
C GLU A 292 34.41 -0.66 7.12
N ILE A 293 33.53 0.31 7.33
CA ILE A 293 32.35 0.54 6.51
C ILE A 293 32.30 2.03 6.12
N ARG A 294 32.05 2.30 4.85
CA ARG A 294 31.67 3.60 4.31
C ARG A 294 30.42 3.39 3.48
N ASP A 295 29.36 4.11 3.79
CA ASP A 295 28.05 3.71 3.31
C ASP A 295 27.08 4.88 3.12
N TRP A 296 26.15 4.70 2.18
CA TRP A 296 25.12 5.66 1.78
C TRP A 296 24.08 4.92 0.91
N PRO A 297 22.84 5.40 0.83
CA PRO A 297 21.85 4.84 -0.08
C PRO A 297 22.02 5.36 -1.52
N GLU A 298 21.67 4.55 -2.51
CA GLU A 298 21.47 5.01 -3.88
C GLU A 298 20.21 5.87 -4.03
N THR A 299 19.17 5.56 -3.26
CA THR A 299 17.90 6.31 -3.25
C THR A 299 17.59 6.81 -1.84
N PRO A 300 17.83 8.10 -1.54
CA PRO A 300 17.30 8.77 -0.36
C PRO A 300 15.77 8.79 -0.38
N GLN A 301 15.13 9.15 0.75
CA GLN A 301 13.67 9.17 0.88
C GLN A 301 12.99 7.85 0.52
N ARG A 302 13.33 6.76 1.22
CA ARG A 302 12.73 5.43 1.04
C ARG A 302 11.95 4.95 2.26
N GLY A 303 10.80 4.30 2.05
CA GLY A 303 10.01 3.71 3.14
C GLY A 303 8.53 3.51 2.85
N PRO A 304 7.74 3.10 3.86
CA PRO A 304 6.34 2.73 3.70
C PRO A 304 5.39 3.92 3.68
N LEU A 305 4.24 3.75 3.03
CA LEU A 305 3.17 4.75 3.00
C LEU A 305 2.17 4.65 4.17
N MET A 306 2.23 3.59 4.97
CA MET A 306 1.40 3.43 6.16
C MET A 306 2.23 2.89 7.32
N SER A 307 1.95 3.39 8.52
CA SER A 307 2.70 3.08 9.73
C SER A 307 1.85 3.16 10.99
N ASP A 308 2.32 2.49 12.04
CA ASP A 308 1.91 2.67 13.43
C ASP A 308 3.12 2.99 14.34
N HIS A 309 2.92 3.09 15.65
CA HIS A 309 3.98 3.37 16.62
C HIS A 309 5.20 2.44 16.56
N ARG A 310 5.01 1.16 16.22
CA ARG A 310 6.09 0.15 16.14
C ARG A 310 6.97 0.35 14.91
N SER A 311 6.46 1.07 13.92
CA SER A 311 7.15 1.31 12.66
C SER A 311 8.41 2.15 12.79
N LEU A 312 8.59 2.90 13.89
CA LEU A 312 9.84 3.62 14.11
C LEU A 312 11.02 2.64 14.26
N GLU A 313 10.81 1.55 14.99
CA GLU A 313 11.84 0.52 15.16
C GLU A 313 12.13 -0.20 13.84
N VAL A 314 11.09 -0.49 13.04
CA VAL A 314 11.24 -1.02 11.68
C VAL A 314 12.03 -0.06 10.80
N ALA A 315 11.68 1.23 10.78
CA ALA A 315 12.37 2.23 9.97
C ALA A 315 13.84 2.35 10.35
N LEU A 316 14.17 2.31 11.64
CA LEU A 316 15.55 2.34 12.11
C LEU A 316 16.37 1.16 11.57
N PHE A 317 15.90 -0.08 11.75
CA PHE A 317 16.69 -1.27 11.40
C PHE A 317 16.64 -1.67 9.92
N THR A 318 15.66 -1.16 9.17
CA THR A 318 15.61 -1.28 7.71
C THR A 318 16.27 -0.11 7.00
N LYS A 319 16.78 0.86 7.76
CA LYS A 319 17.24 2.17 7.28
C LYS A 319 16.23 2.83 6.33
N SER A 320 14.96 2.93 6.71
CA SER A 320 13.96 3.72 5.98
C SER A 320 14.12 5.20 6.36
N SER A 321 14.36 6.07 5.38
CA SER A 321 14.58 7.50 5.61
C SER A 321 13.33 8.35 5.48
N MET A 322 12.22 7.75 5.07
CA MET A 322 10.90 8.32 5.24
C MET A 322 9.89 7.29 5.74
N VAL A 323 8.85 7.78 6.40
CA VAL A 323 7.66 7.01 6.78
C VAL A 323 6.43 7.89 6.53
N CYS A 324 5.35 7.33 6.00
CA CYS A 324 4.08 8.05 5.92
C CYS A 324 2.97 7.39 6.73
N LEU A 325 1.98 8.22 7.05
CA LEU A 325 0.63 7.77 7.35
C LEU A 325 -0.32 8.45 6.35
N GLN A 326 -0.73 7.73 5.29
CA GLN A 326 -1.62 8.24 4.23
C GLN A 326 -2.97 8.79 4.73
N GLY A 327 -3.48 8.25 5.84
CA GLY A 327 -4.70 8.69 6.49
C GLY A 327 -4.45 8.75 7.98
N THR A 328 -4.22 9.96 8.49
CA THR A 328 -4.06 10.21 9.92
C THR A 328 -5.35 9.91 10.68
N TRP A 329 -5.23 9.68 11.98
CA TRP A 329 -6.37 9.45 12.87
C TRP A 329 -7.31 10.66 13.00
N THR A 330 -6.91 11.83 12.52
CA THR A 330 -7.80 13.00 12.38
C THR A 330 -8.81 12.85 11.25
N GLN A 331 -8.58 11.95 10.30
CA GLN A 331 -9.40 11.79 9.10
C GLN A 331 -10.87 11.49 9.43
N ASN A 332 -11.14 10.56 10.35
CA ASN A 332 -12.51 10.10 10.57
C ASN A 332 -13.21 10.79 11.75
N TRP A 333 -12.57 11.75 12.42
CA TRP A 333 -13.07 12.32 13.69
C TRP A 333 -12.61 13.75 14.02
N GLY A 334 -11.91 14.41 13.10
CA GLY A 334 -11.47 15.80 13.26
C GLY A 334 -10.26 16.00 14.18
N GLU A 335 -9.99 17.26 14.52
CA GLU A 335 -8.80 17.74 15.23
C GLU A 335 -9.03 17.90 16.74
N THR A 336 -9.14 16.79 17.45
CA THR A 336 -9.13 16.79 18.94
C THR A 336 -7.69 16.74 19.47
N PRO A 337 -7.44 17.07 20.75
CA PRO A 337 -6.10 17.02 21.34
C PRO A 337 -5.42 15.65 21.19
N LEU A 338 -6.12 14.54 21.47
CA LEU A 338 -5.50 13.21 21.40
C LEU A 338 -5.20 12.82 19.95
N ARG A 339 -6.09 13.12 19.02
CA ARG A 339 -5.88 12.82 17.59
C ARG A 339 -4.78 13.68 16.98
N MET A 340 -4.72 14.96 17.33
CA MET A 340 -3.59 15.79 16.94
C MET A 340 -2.31 15.30 17.62
N PHE A 341 -2.36 14.83 18.87
CA PHE A 341 -1.20 14.22 19.52
C PHE A 341 -0.69 13.00 18.75
N THR A 342 -1.58 12.11 18.27
CA THR A 342 -1.18 10.96 17.44
C THR A 342 -0.68 11.32 16.03
N VAL A 343 -0.82 12.58 15.60
CA VAL A 343 -0.17 13.10 14.39
C VAL A 343 1.17 13.75 14.72
N LEU A 344 1.20 14.61 15.73
CA LEU A 344 2.35 15.46 16.05
C LEU A 344 3.46 14.72 16.80
N GLU A 345 3.13 13.76 17.67
CA GLU A 345 4.15 13.03 18.42
C GLU A 345 5.03 12.15 17.51
N PRO A 346 4.48 11.37 16.56
CA PRO A 346 5.30 10.70 15.56
C PRO A 346 6.25 11.67 14.83
N CYS A 347 5.74 12.82 14.37
CA CYS A 347 6.57 13.84 13.70
C CYS A 347 7.83 14.19 14.51
N ARG A 348 7.66 14.44 15.81
CA ARG A 348 8.79 14.76 16.70
C ARG A 348 9.76 13.59 16.84
N ARG A 349 9.22 12.38 17.06
CA ARG A 349 10.02 11.18 17.35
C ARG A 349 10.83 10.73 16.13
N TYR A 350 10.28 10.81 14.93
CA TYR A 350 11.03 10.53 13.70
C TYR A 350 12.09 11.61 13.40
N ALA A 351 11.77 12.90 13.62
CA ALA A 351 12.69 14.00 13.38
C ALA A 351 13.95 13.96 14.25
N GLU A 352 13.87 13.42 15.48
CA GLU A 352 15.03 13.18 16.36
C GLU A 352 16.09 12.27 15.71
N PHE A 353 15.66 11.34 14.86
CA PHE A 353 16.53 10.44 14.10
C PHE A 353 16.87 10.98 12.70
N GLY A 354 16.31 12.12 12.30
CA GLY A 354 16.42 12.66 10.95
C GLY A 354 15.60 11.93 9.89
N ILE A 355 14.63 11.10 10.31
CA ILE A 355 13.72 10.39 9.40
C ILE A 355 12.54 11.30 9.10
N ASN A 356 12.16 11.39 7.82
CA ASN A 356 11.06 12.24 7.38
C ASN A 356 9.72 11.55 7.59
N TYR A 357 8.89 12.09 8.49
CA TYR A 357 7.53 11.59 8.71
C TYR A 357 6.51 12.45 7.96
N TYR A 358 5.78 11.84 7.02
CA TYR A 358 4.76 12.53 6.22
C TYR A 358 3.35 12.16 6.70
N ALA A 359 2.62 13.16 7.17
CA ALA A 359 1.22 13.03 7.55
C ALA A 359 0.31 13.34 6.35
N GLY A 360 -0.51 12.37 5.94
CA GLY A 360 -1.58 12.53 4.97
C GLY A 360 -2.93 12.55 5.67
N ASP A 361 -3.75 13.55 5.38
CA ASP A 361 -5.12 13.63 5.89
C ASP A 361 -6.08 13.84 4.74
N ARG A 362 -6.74 12.74 4.34
CA ARG A 362 -7.71 12.74 3.24
C ARG A 362 -8.95 13.57 3.57
N SER A 363 -9.23 13.82 4.85
CA SER A 363 -10.35 14.67 5.24
C SER A 363 -10.07 16.16 5.05
N LEU A 364 -8.80 16.53 4.86
CA LEU A 364 -8.41 17.89 4.50
C LEU A 364 -8.21 18.04 2.99
N THR A 365 -7.66 17.02 2.35
CA THR A 365 -7.17 17.14 0.98
C THR A 365 -8.07 16.46 -0.06
N MET A 366 -8.89 15.47 0.30
CA MET A 366 -9.69 14.72 -0.67
C MET A 366 -11.20 14.87 -0.48
N TYR A 367 -11.68 14.63 0.74
CA TYR A 367 -13.11 14.51 1.04
C TYR A 367 -13.46 15.27 2.33
N PRO A 368 -14.30 16.30 2.32
CA PRO A 368 -15.03 16.85 1.18
C PRO A 368 -14.11 17.65 0.23
N LYS A 369 -14.64 18.03 -0.94
CA LYS A 369 -13.90 18.84 -1.92
C LYS A 369 -13.92 20.30 -1.51
N TYR A 370 -12.84 20.79 -0.91
CA TYR A 370 -12.74 22.19 -0.50
C TYR A 370 -12.59 23.14 -1.71
N PRO A 371 -13.22 24.33 -1.68
CA PRO A 371 -12.91 25.41 -2.61
C PRO A 371 -11.53 25.99 -2.29
N LEU A 372 -10.57 25.83 -3.20
CA LEU A 372 -9.20 26.36 -3.01
C LEU A 372 -9.12 27.87 -3.24
N THR A 373 -10.15 28.45 -3.86
CA THR A 373 -10.31 29.91 -4.01
C THR A 373 -10.70 30.60 -2.70
N SER A 374 -11.09 29.84 -1.67
CA SER A 374 -11.50 30.38 -0.37
C SER A 374 -10.33 30.55 0.60
N GLU A 375 -10.21 31.75 1.18
CA GLU A 375 -9.26 32.00 2.27
C GLU A 375 -9.60 31.19 3.54
N ARG A 376 -10.85 30.75 3.73
CA ARG A 376 -11.22 29.83 4.83
C ARG A 376 -10.49 28.50 4.68
N THR A 377 -10.46 27.95 3.45
CA THR A 377 -9.71 26.73 3.13
C THR A 377 -8.22 26.93 3.31
N PHE A 378 -7.67 28.06 2.81
CA PHE A 378 -6.24 28.39 3.01
C PHE A 378 -5.87 28.41 4.49
N LYS A 379 -6.65 29.13 5.31
CA LYS A 379 -6.40 29.21 6.75
C LYS A 379 -6.47 27.85 7.44
N LEU A 380 -7.45 27.02 7.10
CA LEU A 380 -7.57 25.66 7.64
C LEU A 380 -6.31 24.84 7.36
N HIS A 381 -5.90 24.75 6.10
CA HIS A 381 -4.70 24.00 5.73
C HIS A 381 -3.44 24.59 6.35
N TYR A 382 -3.27 25.90 6.32
CA TYR A 382 -2.12 26.57 6.92
C TYR A 382 -2.02 26.28 8.41
N ASP A 383 -3.12 26.39 9.17
CA ASP A 383 -3.12 26.17 10.62
C ASP A 383 -2.76 24.72 10.98
N VAL A 384 -3.32 23.73 10.27
CA VAL A 384 -3.03 22.31 10.55
C VAL A 384 -1.63 21.92 10.12
N PHE A 385 -1.24 22.28 8.90
CA PHE A 385 0.06 21.88 8.34
C PHE A 385 1.21 22.63 9.00
N SER A 386 1.01 23.85 9.50
CA SER A 386 2.00 24.55 10.33
C SER A 386 2.28 23.78 11.63
N LYS A 387 1.26 23.25 12.32
CA LYS A 387 1.47 22.42 13.52
C LYS A 387 2.31 21.18 13.23
N ILE A 388 2.04 20.51 12.10
CA ILE A 388 2.80 19.35 11.64
C ILE A 388 4.26 19.75 11.36
N ALA A 389 4.47 20.83 10.63
CA ALA A 389 5.80 21.34 10.30
C ALA A 389 6.61 21.77 11.54
N GLU A 390 5.97 22.46 12.48
CA GLU A 390 6.56 22.89 13.76
C GLU A 390 6.96 21.69 14.65
N ALA A 391 6.24 20.58 14.53
CA ALA A 391 6.59 19.31 15.17
C ALA A 391 7.71 18.53 14.45
N GLY A 392 8.27 19.07 13.37
CA GLY A 392 9.31 18.41 12.55
C GLY A 392 8.76 17.46 11.49
N GLY A 393 7.45 17.44 11.28
CA GLY A 393 6.78 16.60 10.29
C GLY A 393 6.64 17.26 8.92
N HIS A 394 6.13 16.48 7.97
CA HIS A 394 5.90 16.87 6.59
C HIS A 394 4.50 16.44 6.14
N VAL A 395 4.04 16.93 4.98
CA VAL A 395 2.66 16.71 4.52
C VAL A 395 2.62 15.89 3.24
N LEU A 396 1.71 14.91 3.20
CA LEU A 396 1.19 14.35 1.95
C LEU A 396 -0.07 15.12 1.56
N PHE A 397 -0.02 15.81 0.43
CA PHE A 397 -1.19 16.49 -0.13
C PHE A 397 -1.82 15.58 -1.18
N LEU A 398 -2.93 14.92 -0.84
CA LEU A 398 -3.49 13.82 -1.63
C LEU A 398 -4.69 14.29 -2.46
N TYR A 399 -4.62 14.12 -3.79
CA TYR A 399 -5.74 14.33 -4.73
C TYR A 399 -6.03 13.09 -5.60
N ASP A 400 -5.49 11.92 -5.23
CA ASP A 400 -5.77 10.67 -5.92
C ASP A 400 -7.29 10.43 -6.02
N ASP A 401 -7.84 10.25 -7.22
CA ASP A 401 -9.27 9.96 -7.46
C ASP A 401 -10.32 11.00 -6.97
N ALA A 402 -9.92 12.13 -6.37
CA ALA A 402 -10.84 13.00 -5.61
C ALA A 402 -10.98 14.44 -6.14
N ARG A 403 -10.05 14.95 -6.96
CA ARG A 403 -10.09 16.38 -7.39
C ARG A 403 -11.26 16.73 -8.30
N TYR A 404 -11.67 15.83 -9.20
CA TYR A 404 -12.69 16.08 -10.22
C TYR A 404 -14.06 15.46 -9.89
N PRO A 405 -15.19 16.09 -10.27
CA PRO A 405 -15.29 17.47 -10.78
C PRO A 405 -14.79 18.50 -9.75
N LEU A 406 -14.34 19.66 -10.24
CA LEU A 406 -13.90 20.79 -9.42
C LEU A 406 -15.05 21.34 -8.58
N HIS A 407 -14.72 22.01 -7.47
CA HIS A 407 -15.72 22.69 -6.66
C HIS A 407 -16.38 23.84 -7.45
N PRO A 408 -17.69 24.11 -7.33
CA PRO A 408 -18.35 25.19 -8.08
C PRO A 408 -17.70 26.57 -7.92
N GLU A 409 -17.22 26.91 -6.72
CA GLU A 409 -16.50 28.17 -6.46
C GLU A 409 -15.10 28.22 -7.12
N ASP A 410 -14.46 27.07 -7.31
CA ASP A 410 -13.22 27.00 -8.10
C ASP A 410 -13.53 27.28 -9.57
N VAL A 411 -14.58 26.64 -10.10
CA VAL A 411 -15.02 26.78 -11.50
C VAL A 411 -15.34 28.24 -11.87
N LYS A 412 -15.86 29.03 -10.94
CA LYS A 412 -16.13 30.47 -11.15
C LYS A 412 -14.87 31.28 -11.40
N VAL A 413 -13.73 30.88 -10.83
CA VAL A 413 -12.44 31.59 -10.95
C VAL A 413 -11.60 31.00 -12.07
N ASN A 414 -11.42 29.67 -12.07
CA ASN A 414 -10.65 28.95 -13.07
C ASN A 414 -11.45 27.77 -13.62
N LYS A 415 -11.50 27.64 -14.94
CA LYS A 415 -12.18 26.51 -15.59
C LYS A 415 -11.37 25.21 -15.54
N ASN A 416 -10.07 25.29 -15.23
CA ASN A 416 -9.15 24.16 -15.15
C ASN A 416 -8.49 24.03 -13.77
N GLY A 417 -8.05 22.82 -13.43
CA GLY A 417 -7.59 22.49 -12.08
C GLY A 417 -6.11 22.78 -11.86
N ALA A 418 -5.25 22.44 -12.82
CA ALA A 418 -3.80 22.38 -12.60
C ALA A 418 -3.17 23.70 -12.15
N GLY A 419 -3.42 24.79 -12.89
CA GLY A 419 -2.84 26.10 -12.54
C GLY A 419 -3.32 26.62 -11.18
N GLN A 420 -4.57 26.32 -10.82
CA GLN A 420 -5.10 26.68 -9.51
C GLN A 420 -4.47 25.85 -8.39
N ASP A 421 -4.40 24.54 -8.58
CA ASP A 421 -3.83 23.60 -7.62
C ASP A 421 -2.36 23.96 -7.36
N ALA A 422 -1.58 24.20 -8.42
CA ALA A 422 -0.19 24.62 -8.34
C ALA A 422 0.00 25.92 -7.56
N LYS A 423 -0.75 26.99 -7.89
CA LYS A 423 -0.65 28.29 -7.19
C LYS A 423 -1.02 28.18 -5.72
N TYR A 424 -2.11 27.47 -5.42
CA TYR A 424 -2.57 27.28 -4.06
C TYR A 424 -1.55 26.52 -3.21
N ILE A 425 -1.10 25.36 -3.70
CA ILE A 425 -0.16 24.49 -2.99
C ILE A 425 1.19 25.20 -2.83
N THR A 426 1.69 25.90 -3.86
CA THR A 426 2.90 26.72 -3.79
C THR A 426 2.80 27.81 -2.73
N ARG A 427 1.69 28.56 -2.68
CA ARG A 427 1.48 29.58 -1.66
C ARG A 427 1.53 28.97 -0.27
N LEU A 428 0.76 27.90 -0.06
CA LEU A 428 0.68 27.21 1.24
C LEU A 428 2.06 26.71 1.69
N PHE A 429 2.79 26.01 0.82
CA PHE A 429 4.13 25.51 1.07
C PHE A 429 5.11 26.63 1.45
N ARG A 430 5.14 27.72 0.68
CA ARG A 430 6.04 28.86 0.93
C ARG A 430 5.72 29.58 2.24
N GLU A 431 4.44 29.80 2.54
CA GLU A 431 4.05 30.44 3.80
C GLU A 431 4.47 29.62 5.02
N ILE A 432 4.30 28.30 4.99
CA ILE A 432 4.74 27.41 6.08
C ILE A 432 6.28 27.45 6.22
N ARG A 433 7.02 27.43 5.09
CA ARG A 433 8.49 27.46 5.09
C ARG A 433 9.10 28.76 5.61
N LYS A 434 8.35 29.86 5.65
CA LYS A 434 8.82 31.09 6.33
C LYS A 434 9.15 30.84 7.80
N LYS A 435 8.38 29.96 8.47
CA LYS A 435 8.61 29.57 9.86
C LYS A 435 9.43 28.28 10.00
N THR A 436 9.29 27.38 9.04
CA THR A 436 9.88 26.04 9.08
C THR A 436 10.64 25.75 7.78
N PRO A 437 11.86 26.29 7.57
CA PRO A 437 12.57 26.22 6.28
C PRO A 437 12.82 24.79 5.75
N GLY A 438 12.89 23.81 6.66
CA GLY A 438 13.06 22.38 6.35
C GLY A 438 11.76 21.61 6.07
N PHE A 439 10.60 22.26 6.07
CA PHE A 439 9.32 21.62 5.75
C PHE A 439 9.30 21.10 4.31
N ARG A 440 8.89 19.84 4.15
CA ARG A 440 8.71 19.15 2.86
C ARG A 440 7.23 18.85 2.62
N MET A 441 6.88 18.73 1.35
CA MET A 441 5.55 18.34 0.92
C MET A 441 5.67 17.42 -0.30
N ILE A 442 4.90 16.33 -0.29
CA ILE A 442 4.69 15.51 -1.48
C ILE A 442 3.27 15.75 -1.96
N TYR A 443 3.11 16.09 -3.23
CA TYR A 443 1.83 16.26 -3.89
C TYR A 443 1.47 14.98 -4.66
N CYS A 444 0.36 14.34 -4.32
CA CYS A 444 -0.28 13.32 -5.14
C CYS A 444 -1.30 14.00 -6.03
N GLN A 445 -0.88 14.40 -7.22
CA GLN A 445 -1.76 14.98 -8.22
C GLN A 445 -2.81 13.97 -8.71
N PRO A 446 -3.97 14.38 -9.23
CA PRO A 446 -5.03 13.47 -9.70
C PRO A 446 -4.54 12.43 -10.72
N PHE A 447 -3.58 12.81 -11.56
CA PHE A 447 -3.01 11.99 -12.63
C PHE A 447 -1.57 11.57 -12.28
N TYR A 448 -1.44 10.68 -11.30
CA TYR A 448 -0.16 10.23 -10.74
C TYR A 448 0.43 8.96 -11.39
N TRP A 449 0.05 8.68 -12.64
CA TRP A 449 0.59 7.61 -13.47
C TRP A 449 0.61 8.03 -14.95
N GLY A 450 1.31 7.28 -15.80
CA GLY A 450 1.39 7.56 -17.24
C GLY A 450 2.77 7.25 -17.82
N PRO A 451 2.92 7.19 -19.16
CA PRO A 451 1.99 7.71 -20.15
C PRO A 451 0.87 6.76 -20.64
N TYR A 452 0.86 5.50 -20.21
CA TYR A 452 -0.01 4.48 -20.81
C TYR A 452 -1.34 4.35 -20.07
N TYR A 453 -2.31 5.17 -20.45
CA TYR A 453 -3.62 5.24 -19.81
C TYR A 453 -4.59 4.18 -20.31
N ALA A 454 -5.33 3.53 -19.39
CA ALA A 454 -6.40 2.60 -19.75
C ALA A 454 -7.51 3.30 -20.57
N GLY A 455 -8.26 2.54 -21.39
CA GLY A 455 -9.28 3.11 -22.28
C GLY A 455 -10.40 3.89 -21.58
N ILE A 456 -10.81 3.45 -20.39
CA ILE A 456 -11.81 4.13 -19.52
C ILE A 456 -11.44 5.58 -19.22
N PHE A 457 -10.15 5.80 -19.04
CA PHE A 457 -9.54 7.03 -18.60
C PHE A 457 -9.38 8.01 -19.77
N LYS A 458 -8.96 7.50 -20.94
CA LYS A 458 -9.06 8.22 -22.23
C LYS A 458 -10.49 8.65 -22.56
N ALA A 459 -11.50 7.89 -22.13
CA ALA A 459 -12.90 8.28 -22.30
C ALA A 459 -13.32 9.44 -21.37
N MET A 460 -12.73 9.56 -20.17
CA MET A 460 -12.96 10.68 -19.26
C MET A 460 -12.35 12.00 -19.76
N GLU A 461 -11.21 11.94 -20.44
CA GLU A 461 -10.60 13.07 -21.14
C GLU A 461 -11.53 13.64 -22.24
N LYS A 462 -12.18 12.76 -23.01
CA LYS A 462 -13.15 13.15 -24.05
C LYS A 462 -14.47 13.75 -23.52
N ALA A 463 -14.72 13.67 -22.22
CA ALA A 463 -15.93 14.21 -21.60
C ALA A 463 -15.86 15.71 -21.28
N GLY A 464 -14.82 16.42 -21.74
CA GLY A 464 -14.65 17.86 -21.53
C GLY A 464 -13.86 18.24 -20.27
N ASN A 465 -13.12 17.28 -19.69
CA ASN A 465 -12.13 17.56 -18.64
C ASN A 465 -10.82 18.06 -19.25
N GLU A 466 -9.97 18.71 -18.45
CA GLU A 466 -8.59 19.03 -18.82
C GLU A 466 -7.86 17.76 -19.25
N SER A 467 -7.07 17.83 -20.34
CA SER A 467 -6.34 16.67 -20.80
C SER A 467 -5.30 16.26 -19.75
N TRP A 468 -5.06 14.97 -19.65
CA TRP A 468 -4.29 14.41 -18.55
C TRP A 468 -2.82 14.82 -18.62
N ALA A 469 -2.30 14.83 -19.85
CA ALA A 469 -0.94 15.29 -20.13
C ALA A 469 -0.79 16.79 -19.93
N GLU A 470 -1.79 17.61 -20.29
CA GLU A 470 -1.74 19.06 -20.08
C GLU A 470 -1.83 19.43 -18.59
N TYR A 471 -2.62 18.70 -17.80
CA TYR A 471 -2.68 18.92 -16.35
C TYR A 471 -1.28 18.80 -15.74
N ASN A 472 -0.61 17.66 -15.95
CA ASN A 472 0.70 17.43 -15.34
C ASN A 472 1.77 18.41 -15.86
N ARG A 473 1.79 18.69 -17.17
CA ARG A 473 2.77 19.64 -17.75
C ARG A 473 2.54 21.07 -17.31
N SER A 474 1.30 21.48 -17.06
CA SER A 474 0.99 22.85 -16.63
C SER A 474 1.35 23.11 -15.17
N LEU A 475 1.41 22.08 -14.33
CA LEU A 475 1.91 22.22 -12.95
C LEU A 475 3.35 22.75 -12.91
N LYS A 476 4.19 22.42 -13.89
CA LYS A 476 5.61 22.84 -13.94
C LYS A 476 5.81 24.35 -13.80
N ALA A 477 4.90 25.14 -14.34
CA ALA A 477 5.06 26.59 -14.42
C ALA A 477 4.89 27.28 -13.06
N GLU A 478 4.05 26.72 -12.18
CA GLU A 478 3.55 27.42 -10.99
C GLU A 478 3.78 26.62 -9.69
N LEU A 479 3.98 25.30 -9.77
CA LEU A 479 4.23 24.45 -8.62
C LEU A 479 5.70 24.56 -8.18
N ASP A 480 5.94 24.95 -6.93
CA ASP A 480 7.27 25.16 -6.39
C ASP A 480 8.17 23.93 -6.67
N PRO A 481 9.39 24.13 -7.21
CA PRO A 481 10.26 23.02 -7.59
C PRO A 481 10.75 22.17 -6.41
N ALA A 482 10.63 22.67 -5.17
CA ALA A 482 10.96 21.92 -3.95
C ALA A 482 9.81 21.02 -3.46
N ILE A 483 8.64 21.05 -4.10
CA ILE A 483 7.53 20.13 -3.82
C ILE A 483 7.73 18.86 -4.65
N ASP A 484 7.81 17.73 -3.96
CA ASP A 484 7.89 16.41 -4.58
C ASP A 484 6.54 16.01 -5.20
N MET A 485 6.56 15.24 -6.29
CA MET A 485 5.35 14.77 -6.98
C MET A 485 5.34 13.25 -7.10
N PHE A 486 4.22 12.62 -6.71
CA PHE A 486 4.11 11.18 -6.83
C PHE A 486 3.96 10.72 -8.28
N TRP A 487 4.52 9.54 -8.56
CA TRP A 487 4.38 8.82 -9.82
C TRP A 487 4.41 7.32 -9.57
N THR A 488 3.43 6.59 -10.09
CA THR A 488 3.35 5.11 -9.92
C THR A 488 3.93 4.34 -11.10
N GLY A 489 4.54 5.04 -12.05
CA GLY A 489 5.09 4.45 -13.27
C GLY A 489 4.20 4.67 -14.50
N ILE A 490 4.51 3.88 -15.53
CA ILE A 490 3.79 3.85 -16.81
C ILE A 490 2.27 3.66 -16.68
N ARG A 491 1.82 3.04 -15.58
CA ARG A 491 0.43 2.76 -15.19
C ARG A 491 0.31 2.83 -13.67
N LEU A 492 -0.93 2.74 -13.16
CA LEU A 492 -1.21 2.70 -11.71
C LEU A 492 -0.42 1.61 -10.97
N VAL A 493 -0.17 0.48 -11.63
CA VAL A 493 0.65 -0.62 -11.12
C VAL A 493 1.71 -0.94 -12.17
N SER A 494 2.97 -0.64 -11.88
CA SER A 494 4.09 -0.80 -12.79
C SER A 494 5.15 -1.71 -12.17
N GLN A 495 5.69 -2.64 -12.97
CA GLN A 495 6.71 -3.64 -12.57
C GLN A 495 7.70 -3.89 -13.72
N ASP A 496 7.96 -2.87 -14.54
CA ASP A 496 8.81 -2.93 -15.71
C ASP A 496 9.24 -1.52 -16.14
N ILE A 497 9.69 -0.71 -15.18
CA ILE A 497 10.11 0.67 -15.42
C ILE A 497 11.40 0.69 -16.23
N ALA A 498 11.41 1.44 -17.33
CA ALA A 498 12.57 1.72 -18.17
C ALA A 498 13.06 3.16 -17.99
N LYS A 499 14.31 3.45 -18.39
CA LYS A 499 14.90 4.80 -18.33
C LYS A 499 14.05 5.83 -19.09
N SER A 500 13.52 5.47 -20.25
CA SER A 500 12.63 6.33 -21.03
C SER A 500 11.36 6.74 -20.28
N ASP A 501 10.90 5.94 -19.32
CA ASP A 501 9.71 6.27 -18.53
C ASP A 501 10.04 7.31 -17.46
N THR A 502 11.23 7.24 -16.86
CA THR A 502 11.72 8.30 -15.97
C THR A 502 12.02 9.59 -16.72
N ASP A 503 12.51 9.50 -17.97
CA ASP A 503 12.67 10.68 -18.84
C ASP A 503 11.32 11.32 -19.16
N TRP A 504 10.30 10.50 -19.47
CA TRP A 504 8.94 10.98 -19.65
C TRP A 504 8.39 11.62 -18.38
N ALA A 505 8.58 11.01 -17.21
CA ALA A 505 8.09 11.57 -15.95
C ALA A 505 8.77 12.90 -15.62
N PHE A 506 10.08 13.02 -15.86
CA PHE A 506 10.81 14.27 -15.73
C PHE A 506 10.27 15.33 -16.70
N ASP A 507 9.99 14.98 -17.95
CA ASP A 507 9.33 15.86 -18.90
C ASP A 507 7.84 16.08 -18.60
N ALA A 508 7.18 15.28 -17.78
CA ALA A 508 5.82 15.58 -17.34
C ALA A 508 5.83 16.59 -16.18
N TYR A 509 6.74 16.41 -15.22
CA TYR A 509 6.70 17.11 -13.92
C TYR A 509 7.74 18.22 -13.75
N GLY A 510 8.73 18.29 -14.65
CA GLY A 510 9.82 19.26 -14.59
C GLY A 510 10.78 19.03 -13.43
N ARG A 511 10.74 17.84 -12.82
CA ARG A 511 11.50 17.42 -11.64
C ARG A 511 11.61 15.90 -11.61
N LYS A 512 12.54 15.36 -10.84
CA LYS A 512 12.59 13.91 -10.59
C LYS A 512 11.28 13.45 -9.92
N PRO A 513 10.66 12.36 -10.37
CA PRO A 513 9.46 11.85 -9.73
C PRO A 513 9.77 11.23 -8.36
N PHE A 514 8.81 11.31 -7.46
CA PHE A 514 8.77 10.51 -6.24
C PHE A 514 7.99 9.22 -6.54
N PHE A 515 8.65 8.07 -6.54
CA PHE A 515 8.01 6.84 -6.99
C PHE A 515 7.06 6.27 -5.93
N TRP A 516 5.83 5.94 -6.32
CA TRP A 516 4.85 5.22 -5.48
C TRP A 516 4.71 3.81 -6.05
N GLN A 517 5.29 2.82 -5.37
CA GLN A 517 5.18 1.42 -5.79
C GLN A 517 3.89 0.79 -5.27
N ASN A 518 2.95 0.59 -6.19
CA ASN A 518 1.77 -0.24 -5.96
C ASN A 518 2.09 -1.71 -6.21
N ARG A 519 1.62 -2.59 -5.34
CA ARG A 519 1.65 -4.06 -5.51
C ARG A 519 3.04 -4.61 -5.88
N PRO A 520 4.05 -4.46 -4.99
CA PRO A 520 5.41 -4.94 -5.24
C PRO A 520 5.55 -6.47 -5.17
N PHE A 521 4.55 -7.19 -4.66
CA PHE A 521 4.63 -8.64 -4.45
C PHE A 521 4.52 -9.44 -5.76
N PRO A 522 5.19 -10.60 -5.82
CA PRO A 522 5.17 -11.44 -7.02
C PRO A 522 3.85 -12.22 -7.18
N HIS A 523 3.14 -12.52 -6.11
CA HIS A 523 1.96 -13.39 -6.18
C HIS A 523 0.69 -12.70 -6.67
N THR A 524 -0.20 -13.52 -7.22
CA THR A 524 -1.38 -13.04 -7.92
C THR A 524 -2.55 -12.64 -7.01
N PHE A 525 -2.57 -13.12 -5.76
CA PHE A 525 -3.64 -12.84 -4.77
C PHE A 525 -3.55 -11.44 -4.15
N HIS A 526 -2.79 -10.52 -4.74
CA HIS A 526 -2.39 -9.25 -4.13
C HIS A 526 -1.59 -9.42 -2.82
N SER A 527 -1.34 -10.67 -2.41
CA SER A 527 -0.95 -11.09 -1.07
C SER A 527 0.03 -12.27 -1.19
N GLY A 528 1.06 -12.32 -0.33
CA GLY A 528 1.96 -13.48 -0.24
C GLY A 528 3.36 -13.23 0.33
N GLY A 529 3.84 -11.99 0.38
CA GLY A 529 5.27 -11.71 0.58
C GLY A 529 5.76 -11.61 2.01
N VAL A 530 5.74 -12.68 2.80
CA VAL A 530 6.58 -12.72 4.02
C VAL A 530 8.03 -13.05 3.66
N VAL A 531 8.27 -14.10 2.87
CA VAL A 531 9.63 -14.52 2.45
C VAL A 531 9.82 -14.59 0.93
N ASP A 532 8.97 -13.88 0.17
CA ASP A 532 9.10 -13.88 -1.28
C ASP A 532 10.25 -12.97 -1.74
N ALA A 533 11.05 -13.51 -2.67
CA ALA A 533 12.04 -12.72 -3.37
C ALA A 533 11.35 -11.69 -4.27
N ILE A 534 11.65 -10.40 -4.04
CA ILE A 534 11.10 -9.31 -4.85
C ILE A 534 11.98 -9.16 -6.11
N PRO A 535 11.44 -9.32 -7.32
CA PRO A 535 12.23 -9.36 -8.56
C PRO A 535 12.65 -7.94 -9.00
N TRP A 536 13.48 -7.27 -8.21
CA TRP A 536 13.82 -5.86 -8.36
C TRP A 536 14.42 -5.52 -9.72
N ALA A 537 15.44 -6.26 -10.16
CA ALA A 537 16.13 -6.05 -11.44
C ALA A 537 15.22 -6.16 -12.66
N ARG A 538 14.04 -6.78 -12.49
CA ARG A 538 13.02 -6.87 -13.52
C ARG A 538 12.00 -5.72 -13.40
N MET A 539 11.65 -5.34 -12.17
CA MET A 539 10.73 -4.23 -11.92
C MET A 539 11.32 -2.89 -12.35
N HIS A 540 12.64 -2.76 -12.26
CA HIS A 540 13.34 -1.51 -12.36
C HIS A 540 14.68 -1.71 -13.09
N PHE A 541 14.99 -0.77 -14.00
CA PHE A 541 16.30 -0.73 -14.64
C PHE A 541 17.43 -0.40 -13.64
N ASP A 542 18.67 -0.69 -14.02
CA ASP A 542 19.85 -0.37 -13.22
C ASP A 542 20.09 1.14 -13.15
N GLY A 543 20.29 1.66 -11.94
CA GLY A 543 20.47 3.09 -11.70
C GLY A 543 19.17 3.89 -11.51
N LEU A 544 18.00 3.23 -11.40
CA LEU A 544 16.72 3.90 -11.13
C LEU A 544 16.81 4.90 -9.97
N GLY A 545 17.51 4.55 -8.89
CA GLY A 545 17.61 5.40 -7.70
C GLY A 545 18.11 6.82 -7.98
N GLY A 546 19.05 6.95 -8.94
CA GLY A 546 19.57 8.25 -9.37
C GLY A 546 18.56 9.12 -10.13
N GLU A 547 17.47 8.53 -10.62
CA GLU A 547 16.43 9.20 -11.42
C GLU A 547 15.21 9.63 -10.58
N LEU A 548 15.16 9.26 -9.29
CA LEU A 548 14.05 9.53 -8.38
C LEU A 548 14.41 10.60 -7.33
N SER A 549 13.40 11.29 -6.80
CA SER A 549 13.56 12.12 -5.59
C SER A 549 13.23 11.35 -4.29
N GLY A 550 12.57 10.20 -4.43
CA GLY A 550 12.26 9.27 -3.36
C GLY A 550 11.46 8.06 -3.86
N TYR A 551 11.27 7.07 -3.00
CA TYR A 551 10.58 5.83 -3.32
C TYR A 551 9.73 5.35 -2.13
N ALA A 552 8.43 5.35 -2.32
CA ALA A 552 7.44 4.97 -1.32
C ALA A 552 6.79 3.63 -1.67
N TYR A 553 6.68 2.73 -0.69
CA TYR A 553 5.96 1.47 -0.83
C TYR A 553 4.52 1.62 -0.36
N ASN A 554 3.55 1.19 -1.18
CA ASN A 554 2.17 1.12 -0.74
C ASN A 554 1.91 -0.11 0.16
N GLN A 555 2.59 -0.14 1.32
CA GLN A 555 2.58 -1.22 2.29
C GLN A 555 2.48 -0.67 3.71
N PHE A 556 1.96 -1.49 4.63
CA PHE A 556 1.81 -1.14 6.04
C PHE A 556 2.98 -1.68 6.86
N SER A 557 3.68 -0.80 7.56
CA SER A 557 4.63 -1.20 8.60
C SER A 557 3.91 -1.25 9.96
N PRO A 558 4.19 -2.24 10.83
CA PRO A 558 5.20 -3.28 10.72
C PRO A 558 4.73 -4.54 9.98
N SER A 559 3.45 -4.66 9.62
CA SER A 559 2.92 -5.94 9.10
C SER A 559 3.58 -6.41 7.79
N CYS A 560 4.20 -5.50 7.03
CA CYS A 560 4.99 -5.80 5.85
C CYS A 560 6.48 -5.45 6.02
N ALA A 561 7.02 -5.51 7.25
CA ALA A 561 8.38 -5.07 7.53
C ALA A 561 9.46 -5.87 6.78
N ILE A 562 9.29 -7.19 6.61
CA ILE A 562 10.24 -8.04 5.89
C ILE A 562 10.36 -7.66 4.41
N PRO A 563 9.28 -7.57 3.62
CA PRO A 563 9.39 -7.12 2.24
C PRO A 563 9.81 -5.64 2.12
N ILE A 564 9.40 -4.76 3.04
CA ILE A 564 9.89 -3.37 3.09
C ILE A 564 11.42 -3.37 3.23
N ALA A 565 11.97 -4.21 4.10
CA ALA A 565 13.41 -4.34 4.29
C ALA A 565 14.11 -4.85 3.02
N ALA A 566 13.55 -5.86 2.35
CA ALA A 566 14.11 -6.39 1.10
C ALA A 566 14.13 -5.34 -0.02
N MET A 567 13.07 -4.54 -0.16
CA MET A 567 13.05 -3.42 -1.12
C MET A 567 14.05 -2.32 -0.74
N ASN A 568 14.16 -1.98 0.56
CA ASN A 568 15.14 -1.02 1.03
C ASN A 568 16.57 -1.46 0.72
N GLU A 569 16.87 -2.76 0.75
CA GLU A 569 18.19 -3.25 0.36
C GLU A 569 18.49 -2.98 -1.12
N ALA A 570 17.52 -3.22 -2.00
CA ALA A 570 17.68 -2.93 -3.43
C ALA A 570 17.79 -1.41 -3.71
N LEU A 571 17.06 -0.56 -2.97
CA LEU A 571 17.19 0.90 -3.07
C LEU A 571 18.46 1.46 -2.42
N TRP A 572 19.06 0.71 -1.50
CA TRP A 572 20.28 1.10 -0.81
C TRP A 572 21.50 0.79 -1.67
N ASN A 573 21.58 -0.42 -2.23
CA ASN A 573 22.72 -0.92 -3.01
C ASN A 573 22.23 -1.91 -4.08
N GLN A 574 21.64 -1.40 -5.15
CA GLN A 574 21.01 -2.19 -6.20
C GLN A 574 21.99 -3.19 -6.81
N LYS A 575 23.19 -2.71 -7.15
CA LYS A 575 24.24 -3.49 -7.84
C LYS A 575 24.64 -4.76 -7.08
N ASN A 576 24.63 -4.72 -5.75
CA ASN A 576 25.08 -5.84 -4.92
C ASN A 576 23.94 -6.56 -4.19
N SER A 577 22.69 -6.21 -4.50
CA SER A 577 21.49 -6.86 -3.97
C SER A 577 21.21 -8.17 -4.72
N ASP A 578 20.72 -9.17 -4.00
CA ASP A 578 20.19 -10.42 -4.55
C ASP A 578 18.82 -10.67 -3.94
N ALA A 579 17.79 -10.84 -4.76
CA ALA A 579 16.41 -10.84 -4.29
C ALA A 579 16.13 -11.90 -3.23
N ARG A 580 16.72 -13.10 -3.37
CA ARG A 580 16.54 -14.20 -2.42
C ARG A 580 17.32 -13.94 -1.13
N GLU A 581 18.56 -13.49 -1.24
CA GLU A 581 19.40 -13.18 -0.08
C GLU A 581 18.89 -11.97 0.72
N SER A 582 18.38 -10.95 0.04
CA SER A 582 17.77 -9.76 0.66
C SER A 582 16.61 -10.16 1.57
N VAL A 583 15.67 -10.97 1.07
CA VAL A 583 14.52 -11.41 1.86
C VAL A 583 14.91 -12.40 2.95
N ARG A 584 15.90 -13.28 2.70
CA ARG A 584 16.45 -14.19 3.72
C ARG A 584 16.99 -13.38 4.91
N ARG A 585 17.94 -12.46 4.67
CA ARG A 585 18.54 -11.61 5.71
C ARG A 585 17.52 -10.71 6.40
N ALA A 586 16.59 -10.13 5.65
CA ALA A 586 15.50 -9.37 6.23
C ALA A 586 14.69 -10.24 7.19
N SER A 587 14.24 -11.40 6.76
CA SER A 587 13.41 -12.29 7.58
C SER A 587 14.13 -12.76 8.85
N GLU A 588 15.45 -13.01 8.79
CA GLU A 588 16.27 -13.33 9.98
C GLU A 588 16.38 -12.13 10.93
N MET A 589 16.49 -10.90 10.42
CA MET A 589 16.50 -9.68 11.25
C MET A 589 15.22 -9.52 12.07
N PHE A 590 14.08 -9.95 11.55
CA PHE A 590 12.78 -9.84 12.21
C PHE A 590 12.39 -11.08 13.02
N CYS A 591 12.75 -12.27 12.56
CA CYS A 591 12.23 -13.54 13.09
C CYS A 591 13.33 -14.45 13.68
N GLY A 592 14.58 -14.27 13.27
CA GLY A 592 15.72 -15.10 13.69
C GLY A 592 16.18 -16.10 12.61
N LYS A 593 17.39 -16.63 12.83
CA LYS A 593 18.06 -17.58 11.93
C LYS A 593 17.20 -18.79 11.61
N GLY A 594 17.11 -19.18 10.34
CA GLY A 594 16.41 -20.39 9.88
C GLY A 594 14.92 -20.20 9.55
N PHE A 595 14.33 -19.03 9.83
CA PHE A 595 12.93 -18.75 9.51
C PHE A 595 12.65 -18.82 8.00
N PHE A 596 13.52 -18.20 7.19
CA PHE A 596 13.41 -18.20 5.73
C PHE A 596 13.32 -19.62 5.15
N GLU A 597 14.25 -20.50 5.54
CA GLU A 597 14.35 -21.87 5.03
C GLU A 597 13.13 -22.71 5.40
N MET A 598 12.47 -22.42 6.52
CA MET A 598 11.22 -23.12 6.89
C MET A 598 10.04 -22.70 6.02
N LEU A 599 9.98 -21.45 5.60
CA LEU A 599 8.83 -20.89 4.88
C LEU A 599 9.01 -20.89 3.35
N GLU A 600 10.24 -20.90 2.83
CA GLU A 600 10.58 -20.90 1.40
C GLU A 600 9.85 -22.01 0.60
N PRO A 601 9.69 -23.27 1.07
CA PRO A 601 8.92 -24.27 0.34
C PRO A 601 7.47 -23.85 0.07
N GLY A 602 6.87 -23.14 1.03
CA GLY A 602 5.51 -22.65 0.92
C GLY A 602 5.36 -21.47 -0.04
N SER A 603 6.30 -20.52 -0.01
CA SER A 603 6.40 -19.48 -1.04
C SER A 603 6.57 -20.06 -2.44
N LYS A 604 7.38 -21.12 -2.60
CA LYS A 604 7.49 -21.85 -3.88
C LYS A 604 6.18 -22.50 -4.30
N ALA A 605 5.42 -23.07 -3.35
CA ALA A 605 4.10 -23.63 -3.64
C ALA A 605 3.10 -22.56 -4.08
N PHE A 606 3.20 -21.31 -3.61
CA PHE A 606 2.35 -20.22 -4.11
C PHE A 606 2.58 -19.90 -5.59
N TYR A 607 3.81 -20.04 -6.12
CA TYR A 607 4.03 -19.92 -7.56
C TYR A 607 3.33 -21.03 -8.36
N GLU A 608 3.24 -22.25 -7.81
CA GLU A 608 2.45 -23.31 -8.43
C GLU A 608 0.94 -23.00 -8.36
N ILE A 609 0.46 -22.51 -7.21
CA ILE A 609 -0.94 -22.11 -6.99
C ILE A 609 -1.36 -20.97 -7.92
N ASP A 610 -0.49 -19.98 -8.16
CA ASP A 610 -0.70 -18.87 -9.10
C ASP A 610 -0.97 -19.38 -10.54
N GLY A 611 -0.46 -20.57 -10.87
CA GLY A 611 -0.74 -21.26 -12.14
C GLY A 611 -2.14 -21.89 -12.23
N TYR A 612 -2.90 -21.96 -11.13
CA TYR A 612 -4.25 -22.53 -11.10
C TYR A 612 -5.34 -21.51 -10.83
N SER A 613 -5.05 -20.56 -9.94
CA SER A 613 -5.97 -19.56 -9.45
C SER A 613 -5.27 -18.22 -9.42
N ARG A 614 -5.93 -17.22 -10.00
CA ARG A 614 -5.50 -15.84 -9.90
C ARG A 614 -6.51 -15.03 -9.12
N GLU A 615 -6.06 -14.17 -8.20
CA GLU A 615 -6.92 -13.28 -7.41
C GLU A 615 -8.06 -14.00 -6.66
N GLY A 616 -7.84 -15.24 -6.21
CA GLY A 616 -8.89 -15.96 -5.48
C GLY A 616 -9.91 -16.64 -6.39
N GLN A 617 -9.70 -16.71 -7.70
CA GLN A 617 -10.67 -17.29 -8.62
C GLN A 617 -10.67 -18.82 -8.60
N PHE A 618 -11.85 -19.40 -8.45
CA PHE A 618 -12.07 -20.82 -8.68
C PHE A 618 -12.29 -21.06 -10.19
N THR A 619 -11.39 -21.80 -10.85
CA THR A 619 -11.37 -22.01 -12.31
C THR A 619 -11.66 -23.46 -12.69
N PRO A 620 -12.14 -23.74 -13.93
CA PRO A 620 -12.25 -25.12 -14.43
C PRO A 620 -10.92 -25.89 -14.41
N TYR A 621 -9.80 -25.19 -14.53
CA TYR A 621 -8.46 -25.79 -14.50
C TYR A 621 -8.11 -26.39 -13.14
N ILE A 622 -8.59 -25.78 -12.05
CA ILE A 622 -8.47 -26.33 -10.68
C ILE A 622 -9.19 -27.68 -10.58
N LEU A 623 -10.43 -27.79 -11.08
CA LEU A 623 -11.17 -29.06 -11.03
C LEU A 623 -10.48 -30.18 -11.81
N ARG A 624 -9.87 -29.85 -12.94
CA ARG A 624 -9.13 -30.80 -13.78
C ARG A 624 -7.80 -31.25 -13.17
N ASN A 625 -7.29 -30.51 -12.18
CA ASN A 625 -5.99 -30.75 -11.54
C ASN A 625 -6.07 -30.69 -10.00
N LEU A 626 -7.21 -31.11 -9.43
CA LEU A 626 -7.51 -30.92 -8.01
C LEU A 626 -6.43 -31.51 -7.10
N ASP A 627 -5.92 -32.69 -7.42
CA ASP A 627 -4.88 -33.36 -6.62
C ASP A 627 -3.58 -32.55 -6.52
N LYS A 628 -3.16 -31.92 -7.64
CA LYS A 628 -1.95 -31.09 -7.67
C LYS A 628 -2.17 -29.78 -6.93
N PHE A 629 -3.32 -29.14 -7.15
CA PHE A 629 -3.70 -27.93 -6.43
C PHE A 629 -3.70 -28.20 -4.92
N GLU A 630 -4.37 -29.27 -4.47
CA GLU A 630 -4.41 -29.70 -3.08
C GLU A 630 -3.01 -29.95 -2.50
N ALA A 631 -2.14 -30.64 -3.24
CA ALA A 631 -0.77 -30.88 -2.80
C ALA A 631 0.01 -29.57 -2.58
N ALA A 632 -0.12 -28.59 -3.49
CA ALA A 632 0.51 -27.28 -3.34
C ALA A 632 -0.06 -26.50 -2.13
N VAL A 633 -1.38 -26.50 -1.92
CA VAL A 633 -2.00 -25.88 -0.73
C VAL A 633 -1.43 -26.52 0.55
N LYS A 634 -1.30 -27.84 0.57
CA LYS A 634 -0.77 -28.57 1.72
C LYS A 634 0.67 -28.17 2.03
N ILE A 635 1.55 -28.06 1.01
CA ILE A 635 2.93 -27.61 1.19
C ILE A 635 2.97 -26.21 1.81
N ALA A 636 2.15 -25.29 1.29
CA ALA A 636 2.07 -23.93 1.82
C ALA A 636 1.60 -23.88 3.28
N ARG A 637 0.59 -24.70 3.64
CA ARG A 637 0.09 -24.83 5.02
C ARG A 637 1.13 -25.43 5.96
N ASP A 638 1.73 -26.55 5.59
CA ASP A 638 2.73 -27.23 6.44
C ASP A 638 3.94 -26.32 6.72
N ALA A 639 4.40 -25.58 5.71
CA ALA A 639 5.50 -24.62 5.85
C ALA A 639 5.16 -23.49 6.81
N TYR A 640 3.96 -22.92 6.69
CA TYR A 640 3.49 -21.83 7.54
C TYR A 640 3.32 -22.25 9.00
N ASP A 641 2.65 -23.38 9.23
CA ASP A 641 2.42 -23.90 10.58
C ASP A 641 3.76 -24.25 11.26
N LYS A 642 4.71 -24.83 10.52
CA LYS A 642 6.06 -25.10 11.01
C LYS A 642 6.79 -23.82 11.39
N ALA A 643 6.76 -22.81 10.51
CA ALA A 643 7.43 -21.53 10.73
C ALA A 643 6.83 -20.77 11.92
N LEU A 644 5.50 -20.62 12.00
CA LEU A 644 4.84 -19.92 13.11
C LEU A 644 4.98 -20.66 14.44
N LYS A 645 5.04 -22.00 14.43
CA LYS A 645 5.31 -22.77 15.65
C LYS A 645 6.71 -22.51 16.19
N ALA A 646 7.71 -22.42 15.31
CA ALA A 646 9.09 -22.14 15.70
C ALA A 646 9.34 -20.66 16.02
N TYR A 647 8.62 -19.76 15.34
CA TYR A 647 8.79 -18.31 15.45
C TYR A 647 7.43 -17.59 15.59
N PRO A 648 6.77 -17.66 16.76
CA PRO A 648 5.42 -17.10 16.94
C PRO A 648 5.32 -15.59 16.67
N ALA A 649 6.40 -14.85 16.92
CA ALA A 649 6.48 -13.41 16.64
C ALA A 649 6.30 -13.07 15.15
N ALA A 650 6.56 -14.02 14.24
CA ALA A 650 6.41 -13.81 12.80
C ALA A 650 4.97 -13.53 12.38
N ALA A 651 3.97 -13.89 13.19
CA ALA A 651 2.57 -13.55 12.95
C ALA A 651 2.33 -12.02 12.90
N LEU A 652 3.20 -11.21 13.51
CA LEU A 652 3.13 -9.75 13.41
C LEU A 652 3.48 -9.24 12.00
N TYR A 653 4.39 -9.93 11.31
CA TYR A 653 4.90 -9.56 9.99
C TYR A 653 4.13 -10.25 8.86
N ASP A 654 2.98 -10.84 9.20
CA ASP A 654 2.05 -11.38 8.24
C ASP A 654 1.07 -10.27 7.81
N CYS A 655 1.41 -9.59 6.71
CA CYS A 655 0.72 -8.40 6.20
C CYS A 655 -0.82 -8.50 6.29
N GLY A 656 -1.47 -7.62 7.07
CA GLY A 656 -2.93 -7.55 7.12
C GLY A 656 -3.55 -7.36 5.73
N GLY A 657 -4.37 -8.32 5.28
CA GLY A 657 -4.98 -8.35 3.94
C GLY A 657 -4.04 -8.80 2.80
N TYR A 658 -2.72 -8.76 2.99
CA TYR A 658 -1.70 -9.04 1.96
C TYR A 658 -0.64 -10.09 2.35
N GLY A 659 -0.83 -10.75 3.48
CA GLY A 659 0.16 -11.62 4.10
C GLY A 659 0.00 -13.08 3.69
N TYR A 660 1.04 -13.86 3.93
CA TYR A 660 1.07 -15.29 3.71
C TYR A 660 -0.16 -16.00 4.27
N GLY A 661 -0.55 -15.73 5.53
CA GLY A 661 -1.70 -16.39 6.15
C GLY A 661 -3.03 -15.99 5.51
N THR A 662 -3.12 -14.75 5.03
CA THR A 662 -4.28 -14.26 4.26
C THR A 662 -4.37 -14.96 2.90
N THR A 663 -3.26 -15.05 2.17
CA THR A 663 -3.18 -15.78 0.90
C THR A 663 -3.58 -17.24 1.08
N LEU A 664 -3.04 -17.89 2.11
CA LEU A 664 -3.34 -19.27 2.43
C LEU A 664 -4.84 -19.47 2.71
N SER A 665 -5.46 -18.56 3.47
CA SER A 665 -6.90 -18.61 3.75
C SER A 665 -7.75 -18.50 2.49
N TYR A 666 -7.37 -17.65 1.53
CA TYR A 666 -8.05 -17.56 0.24
C TYR A 666 -7.94 -18.85 -0.57
N VAL A 667 -6.74 -19.41 -0.65
CA VAL A 667 -6.46 -20.64 -1.40
C VAL A 667 -7.18 -21.85 -0.79
N GLU A 668 -7.22 -21.96 0.53
CA GLU A 668 -7.97 -23.01 1.24
C GLU A 668 -9.49 -22.90 1.03
N SER A 669 -10.02 -21.67 0.95
CA SER A 669 -11.42 -21.46 0.60
C SER A 669 -11.73 -21.97 -0.81
N ILE A 670 -10.85 -21.73 -1.78
CA ILE A 670 -11.00 -22.27 -3.14
C ILE A 670 -10.93 -23.79 -3.13
N LEU A 671 -9.97 -24.38 -2.41
CA LEU A 671 -9.83 -25.84 -2.31
C LEU A 671 -11.11 -26.48 -1.74
N LYS A 672 -11.70 -25.85 -0.71
CA LYS A 672 -12.97 -26.29 -0.12
C LYS A 672 -14.11 -26.22 -1.13
N GLU A 673 -14.23 -25.13 -1.88
CA GLU A 673 -15.24 -24.98 -2.93
C GLU A 673 -15.04 -26.02 -4.05
N ALA A 674 -13.80 -26.23 -4.48
CA ALA A 674 -13.43 -27.19 -5.52
C ALA A 674 -13.78 -28.64 -5.14
N LYS A 675 -13.51 -29.05 -3.90
CA LYS A 675 -13.88 -30.38 -3.39
C LYS A 675 -15.40 -30.59 -3.30
N ALA A 676 -16.17 -29.53 -3.11
CA ALA A 676 -17.63 -29.59 -3.03
C ALA A 676 -18.32 -29.42 -4.40
N ALA A 677 -17.58 -29.04 -5.44
CA ALA A 677 -18.13 -28.73 -6.74
C ALA A 677 -18.59 -30.00 -7.48
N LYS A 678 -19.76 -29.92 -8.11
CA LYS A 678 -20.27 -30.95 -9.01
C LYS A 678 -19.58 -30.87 -10.38
N PRO A 679 -19.60 -31.94 -11.20
CA PRO A 679 -19.03 -31.92 -12.54
C PRO A 679 -19.55 -30.79 -13.45
N ASP A 680 -20.77 -30.31 -13.21
CA ASP A 680 -21.46 -29.25 -13.96
C ASP A 680 -21.39 -27.86 -13.29
N HIS A 681 -20.57 -27.68 -12.24
CA HIS A 681 -20.52 -26.45 -11.43
C HIS A 681 -20.43 -25.17 -12.27
N PHE A 682 -19.50 -25.11 -13.22
CA PHE A 682 -19.27 -23.93 -14.05
C PHE A 682 -20.40 -23.72 -15.07
N GLN A 683 -20.98 -24.79 -15.59
CA GLN A 683 -22.13 -24.75 -16.50
C GLN A 683 -23.34 -24.15 -15.79
N THR A 684 -23.62 -24.57 -14.54
CA THR A 684 -24.70 -24.01 -13.74
C THR A 684 -24.42 -22.56 -13.36
N ARG A 685 -23.22 -22.26 -12.85
CA ARG A 685 -22.84 -20.92 -12.37
C ARG A 685 -22.91 -19.87 -13.47
N PHE A 686 -22.50 -20.21 -14.70
CA PHE A 686 -22.41 -19.28 -15.82
C PHE A 686 -23.53 -19.46 -16.87
N ALA A 687 -24.63 -20.17 -16.55
CA ALA A 687 -25.68 -20.52 -17.51
C ALA A 687 -26.20 -19.32 -18.33
N SER A 688 -26.51 -18.20 -17.68
CA SER A 688 -27.00 -16.97 -18.36
C SER A 688 -25.95 -16.35 -19.28
N LYS A 689 -24.68 -16.38 -18.86
CA LYS A 689 -23.53 -15.86 -19.61
C LYS A 689 -23.22 -16.73 -20.83
N ILE A 690 -23.35 -18.05 -20.70
CA ILE A 690 -23.21 -19.02 -21.79
C ILE A 690 -24.30 -18.77 -22.84
N ALA A 691 -25.54 -18.54 -22.41
CA ALA A 691 -26.64 -18.18 -23.31
C ALA A 691 -26.36 -16.86 -24.06
N ALA A 692 -25.94 -15.81 -23.35
CA ALA A 692 -25.57 -14.53 -23.96
C ALA A 692 -24.41 -14.68 -24.98
N GLY A 693 -23.41 -15.50 -24.67
CA GLY A 693 -22.31 -15.80 -25.58
C GLY A 693 -22.77 -16.56 -26.82
N ARG A 694 -23.72 -17.50 -26.71
CA ARG A 694 -24.32 -18.20 -27.86
C ARG A 694 -25.11 -17.26 -28.76
N GLU A 695 -25.92 -16.37 -28.19
CA GLU A 695 -26.67 -15.35 -28.96
C GLU A 695 -25.70 -14.44 -29.73
N MET A 696 -24.62 -14.02 -29.07
CA MET A 696 -23.59 -13.20 -29.69
C MET A 696 -22.82 -13.96 -30.78
N ALA A 697 -22.52 -15.25 -30.56
CA ALA A 697 -21.90 -16.10 -31.59
C ALA A 697 -22.80 -16.27 -32.82
N ALA A 698 -24.11 -16.40 -32.63
CA ALA A 698 -25.07 -16.48 -33.74
C ALA A 698 -25.07 -15.18 -34.55
N LYS A 699 -25.01 -14.04 -33.87
CA LYS A 699 -25.03 -12.71 -34.49
C LYS A 699 -23.72 -12.37 -35.21
N ASP A 700 -22.58 -12.55 -34.55
CA ASP A 700 -21.32 -11.98 -35.01
C ASP A 700 -20.49 -13.01 -35.80
N ALA A 701 -20.59 -14.31 -35.48
CA ALA A 701 -19.87 -15.42 -36.16
C ALA A 701 -20.79 -16.32 -37.02
N GLY A 702 -22.10 -16.04 -37.05
CA GLY A 702 -23.09 -16.85 -37.77
C GLY A 702 -23.24 -18.27 -37.21
N PHE A 703 -22.95 -18.48 -35.92
CA PHE A 703 -23.04 -19.79 -35.26
C PHE A 703 -24.42 -20.45 -35.46
N ASP A 704 -24.42 -21.70 -35.91
CA ASP A 704 -25.62 -22.50 -36.11
C ASP A 704 -25.40 -23.96 -35.72
N ALA A 705 -25.92 -24.35 -34.55
CA ALA A 705 -25.80 -25.71 -34.04
C ALA A 705 -26.46 -26.76 -34.97
N ALA A 706 -27.51 -26.39 -35.72
CA ALA A 706 -28.19 -27.31 -36.63
C ALA A 706 -27.33 -27.67 -37.86
N LYS A 707 -26.35 -26.82 -38.19
CA LYS A 707 -25.33 -27.11 -39.23
C LYS A 707 -24.12 -27.89 -38.70
N GLY A 708 -24.13 -28.26 -37.42
CA GLY A 708 -23.04 -28.98 -36.78
C GLY A 708 -21.89 -28.08 -36.30
N ASP A 709 -22.09 -26.75 -36.21
CA ASP A 709 -21.13 -25.87 -35.56
C ASP A 709 -21.01 -26.25 -34.07
N LEU A 710 -19.78 -26.33 -33.55
CA LEU A 710 -19.53 -26.55 -32.13
C LEU A 710 -19.28 -25.22 -31.45
N TYR A 711 -20.00 -24.96 -30.37
CA TYR A 711 -19.80 -23.78 -29.52
C TYR A 711 -19.02 -24.17 -28.27
N LYS A 712 -18.01 -23.36 -27.92
CA LYS A 712 -17.18 -23.51 -26.73
C LYS A 712 -17.20 -22.21 -25.94
N SER A 713 -17.46 -22.34 -24.65
CA SER A 713 -17.52 -21.25 -23.68
C SER A 713 -16.58 -21.50 -22.51
N LEU A 714 -16.55 -20.57 -21.55
CA LEU A 714 -15.69 -20.63 -20.39
C LEU A 714 -15.62 -22.01 -19.68
N PRO A 715 -16.72 -22.74 -19.39
CA PRO A 715 -16.64 -24.06 -18.77
C PRO A 715 -15.95 -25.14 -19.62
N ASP A 716 -15.96 -24.98 -20.94
CA ASP A 716 -15.35 -25.92 -21.88
C ASP A 716 -13.83 -25.75 -21.94
N MET A 717 -13.32 -24.61 -21.49
CA MET A 717 -11.95 -24.17 -21.69
C MET A 717 -11.09 -24.41 -20.43
N SER A 718 -9.79 -24.67 -20.60
CA SER A 718 -8.78 -24.87 -19.53
C SER A 718 -7.74 -23.77 -19.56
N GLY A 719 -7.39 -23.23 -18.40
CA GLY A 719 -6.38 -22.18 -18.31
C GLY A 719 -6.97 -20.78 -18.50
N GLY A 720 -6.09 -19.79 -18.54
CA GLY A 720 -6.41 -18.37 -18.39
C GLY A 720 -7.12 -18.02 -17.08
N GLU A 721 -7.51 -16.76 -16.99
CA GLU A 721 -8.22 -16.17 -15.85
C GLU A 721 -9.68 -15.95 -16.21
N ILE A 722 -10.59 -16.09 -15.25
CA ILE A 722 -12.01 -15.79 -15.47
C ILE A 722 -12.21 -14.29 -15.36
N GLU A 723 -12.59 -13.63 -16.45
CA GLU A 723 -12.99 -12.23 -16.41
C GLU A 723 -14.52 -12.15 -16.34
N ASP A 724 -15.03 -11.89 -15.12
CA ASP A 724 -16.43 -11.57 -14.84
C ASP A 724 -16.51 -10.45 -13.79
N TYR A 725 -15.63 -9.45 -13.92
CA TYR A 725 -15.20 -8.50 -12.88
C TYR A 725 -16.30 -7.71 -12.16
N TYR A 726 -17.60 -7.87 -12.47
CA TYR A 726 -18.65 -7.26 -11.67
C TYR A 726 -19.95 -8.01 -11.40
N ASN A 727 -20.27 -9.18 -11.97
CA ASN A 727 -21.64 -9.74 -11.86
C ASN A 727 -22.79 -8.74 -12.26
N LYS A 728 -22.46 -7.55 -12.79
CA LYS A 728 -23.39 -6.43 -13.08
C LYS A 728 -23.81 -6.36 -14.54
N ARG A 729 -23.31 -7.28 -15.39
CA ARG A 729 -23.64 -7.37 -16.82
C ARG A 729 -24.11 -8.78 -17.16
N PRO A 730 -25.32 -9.20 -16.75
CA PRO A 730 -25.85 -10.53 -17.05
C PRO A 730 -26.10 -10.77 -18.56
N LYS A 731 -25.98 -9.73 -19.39
CA LYS A 731 -26.21 -9.77 -20.85
C LYS A 731 -24.93 -9.77 -21.69
N GLU A 732 -23.79 -10.12 -21.09
CA GLU A 732 -22.51 -10.25 -21.78
C GLU A 732 -21.92 -11.64 -21.47
N PRO A 733 -21.14 -12.24 -22.38
CA PRO A 733 -20.43 -13.49 -22.11
C PRO A 733 -19.49 -13.33 -20.91
N ALA A 734 -19.18 -14.43 -20.22
CA ALA A 734 -18.01 -14.51 -19.37
C ALA A 734 -16.82 -14.88 -20.26
N SER A 735 -15.66 -14.29 -20.00
CA SER A 735 -14.51 -14.41 -20.88
C SER A 735 -13.32 -15.00 -20.16
N ILE A 736 -12.41 -15.60 -20.92
CA ILE A 736 -11.11 -16.06 -20.42
C ILE A 736 -10.04 -15.09 -20.83
N LEU A 737 -9.24 -14.65 -19.87
CA LEU A 737 -8.19 -13.67 -20.05
C LEU A 737 -6.82 -14.37 -20.00
N LEU A 738 -6.05 -14.22 -21.08
CA LEU A 738 -4.66 -14.63 -21.20
C LEU A 738 -3.75 -13.42 -21.02
N ARG A 739 -2.81 -13.48 -20.09
CA ARG A 739 -1.86 -12.41 -19.83
C ARG A 739 -0.65 -12.48 -20.74
N GLY A 740 0.14 -11.40 -20.74
CA GLY A 740 1.49 -11.41 -21.30
C GLY A 740 2.40 -12.45 -20.64
N VAL A 741 3.36 -12.92 -21.42
CA VAL A 741 4.53 -13.67 -20.98
C VAL A 741 5.34 -12.80 -20.04
N GLN A 742 5.65 -13.39 -18.89
CA GLN A 742 6.51 -12.80 -17.89
C GLN A 742 7.48 -13.89 -17.45
N LEU A 743 8.79 -13.67 -17.64
CA LEU A 743 9.80 -14.73 -17.72
C LEU A 743 10.04 -15.52 -16.41
N ASP A 744 9.52 -15.06 -15.27
CA ASP A 744 9.85 -15.55 -13.92
C ASP A 744 8.62 -15.79 -13.01
N GLN A 745 7.40 -15.54 -13.49
CA GLN A 745 6.16 -15.91 -12.81
C GLN A 745 5.44 -16.98 -13.62
N ALA A 746 5.08 -18.10 -12.98
CA ALA A 746 4.20 -19.09 -13.58
C ALA A 746 2.83 -18.46 -13.83
N ARG A 747 2.62 -17.94 -15.04
CA ARG A 747 1.35 -17.33 -15.45
C ARG A 747 0.62 -18.25 -16.38
N VAL A 748 -0.69 -18.29 -16.22
CA VAL A 748 -1.57 -18.92 -17.19
C VAL A 748 -1.78 -17.98 -18.37
N ASN A 749 -0.73 -17.84 -19.18
CA ASN A 749 -0.74 -17.11 -20.44
C ASN A 749 -1.33 -17.95 -21.58
N TRP A 750 -1.93 -19.09 -21.28
CA TRP A 750 -2.41 -20.05 -22.26
C TRP A 750 -3.85 -20.50 -21.98
N LEU A 751 -4.52 -20.97 -23.03
CA LEU A 751 -5.86 -21.54 -23.01
C LEU A 751 -5.88 -22.86 -23.78
N GLU A 752 -6.64 -23.82 -23.30
CA GLU A 752 -6.91 -25.07 -23.98
C GLU A 752 -8.41 -25.25 -24.25
N ILE A 753 -8.74 -25.63 -25.49
CA ILE A 753 -10.10 -25.82 -25.97
C ILE A 753 -10.21 -27.23 -26.57
N PRO A 754 -10.74 -28.22 -25.82
CA PRO A 754 -10.96 -29.56 -26.35
C PRO A 754 -12.18 -29.59 -27.27
N PHE A 755 -12.10 -30.35 -28.36
CA PHE A 755 -13.25 -30.65 -29.21
C PHE A 755 -13.13 -32.00 -29.89
N ASP A 756 -14.27 -32.66 -30.07
CA ASP A 756 -14.34 -33.95 -30.76
C ASP A 756 -15.01 -33.78 -32.12
N THR A 757 -14.60 -34.61 -33.07
CA THR A 757 -15.17 -34.66 -34.42
C THR A 757 -15.62 -36.07 -34.76
N ALA A 758 -16.67 -36.17 -35.58
CA ALA A 758 -17.17 -37.46 -36.06
C ALA A 758 -16.18 -38.12 -37.06
N ALA A 759 -15.45 -37.31 -37.83
CA ALA A 759 -14.43 -37.74 -38.78
C ALA A 759 -13.43 -36.60 -39.04
N PRO A 760 -12.18 -36.92 -39.46
CA PRO A 760 -11.23 -35.92 -39.95
C PRO A 760 -11.86 -35.04 -41.04
N GLY A 761 -11.52 -33.76 -41.05
CA GLY A 761 -12.07 -32.81 -42.01
C GLY A 761 -11.47 -31.43 -41.83
N LYS A 762 -11.72 -30.55 -42.80
CA LYS A 762 -11.31 -29.15 -42.68
C LYS A 762 -12.27 -28.44 -41.73
N TYR A 763 -11.73 -27.72 -40.76
CA TYR A 763 -12.52 -26.90 -39.84
C TYR A 763 -12.04 -25.46 -39.88
N GLU A 764 -12.87 -24.56 -39.41
CA GLU A 764 -12.55 -23.16 -39.15
C GLU A 764 -12.77 -22.90 -37.66
N LEU A 765 -11.72 -22.42 -37.00
CA LEU A 765 -11.78 -21.91 -35.64
C LEU A 765 -12.10 -20.42 -35.70
N ILE A 766 -13.23 -20.02 -35.15
CA ILE A 766 -13.63 -18.61 -35.01
C ILE A 766 -13.58 -18.25 -33.53
N LEU A 767 -12.76 -17.27 -33.19
CA LEU A 767 -12.60 -16.75 -31.84
C LEU A 767 -13.22 -15.36 -31.75
N SER A 768 -13.99 -15.10 -30.70
CA SER A 768 -14.43 -13.74 -30.34
C SER A 768 -13.64 -13.25 -29.13
N GLY A 769 -13.24 -11.99 -29.18
CA GLY A 769 -12.48 -11.42 -28.09
C GLY A 769 -12.07 -9.97 -28.29
N GLN A 770 -11.24 -9.52 -27.37
CA GLN A 770 -10.64 -8.19 -27.35
C GLN A 770 -9.24 -8.28 -26.74
N MET A 771 -8.43 -7.25 -26.93
CA MET A 771 -7.10 -7.17 -26.32
C MET A 771 -6.82 -5.79 -25.74
N GLU A 772 -5.81 -5.71 -24.88
CA GLU A 772 -5.20 -4.45 -24.45
C GLU A 772 -3.69 -4.56 -24.62
N LYS A 773 -3.10 -3.51 -25.18
CA LYS A 773 -1.65 -3.44 -25.36
C LYS A 773 -0.92 -3.15 -24.05
N HIS A 774 0.35 -3.51 -24.02
CA HIS A 774 1.31 -3.01 -23.06
C HIS A 774 2.30 -2.12 -23.77
N ARG A 775 2.39 -0.86 -23.34
CA ARG A 775 3.09 0.18 -24.09
C ARG A 775 2.53 0.23 -25.53
N ASP A 776 3.42 0.31 -26.51
CA ASP A 776 3.10 0.27 -27.94
C ASP A 776 3.36 -1.12 -28.56
N LEU A 777 3.58 -2.14 -27.72
CA LEU A 777 3.88 -3.50 -28.17
C LEU A 777 2.67 -4.16 -28.82
N ASP A 778 2.92 -4.83 -29.95
CA ASP A 778 1.90 -5.66 -30.58
C ASP A 778 1.59 -6.91 -29.76
N ILE A 779 0.35 -7.36 -29.90
CA ILE A 779 -0.17 -8.51 -29.17
C ILE A 779 -0.18 -9.70 -30.11
N THR A 780 0.70 -10.64 -29.80
CA THR A 780 0.88 -11.87 -30.57
C THR A 780 0.52 -13.09 -29.73
N TRP A 781 0.12 -14.14 -30.42
CA TRP A 781 -0.16 -15.44 -29.82
C TRP A 781 0.26 -16.56 -30.75
N ARG A 782 0.28 -17.77 -30.20
CA ARG A 782 0.45 -19.02 -30.93
C ARG A 782 -0.80 -19.87 -30.77
N ILE A 783 -1.24 -20.48 -31.86
CA ILE A 783 -2.32 -21.47 -31.87
C ILE A 783 -1.74 -22.80 -32.33
N LEU A 784 -1.88 -23.80 -31.47
CA LEU A 784 -1.49 -25.19 -31.71
C LEU A 784 -2.75 -26.06 -31.79
N LEU A 785 -2.77 -27.01 -32.72
CA LEU A 785 -3.76 -28.08 -32.79
C LEU A 785 -3.03 -29.40 -32.57
N ASN A 786 -3.38 -30.12 -31.50
CA ASN A 786 -2.75 -31.39 -31.13
C ASN A 786 -1.20 -31.26 -31.06
N GLY A 787 -0.73 -30.14 -30.50
CA GLY A 787 0.70 -29.80 -30.40
C GLY A 787 1.36 -29.30 -31.69
N LYS A 788 0.66 -29.28 -32.84
CA LYS A 788 1.19 -28.80 -34.12
C LYS A 788 0.81 -27.34 -34.37
N LEU A 789 1.76 -26.54 -34.86
CA LEU A 789 1.53 -25.13 -35.16
C LEU A 789 0.47 -24.92 -36.25
N ILE A 790 -0.47 -24.01 -35.98
CA ILE A 790 -1.50 -23.52 -36.90
C ILE A 790 -1.27 -22.03 -37.21
N HIS A 791 -1.04 -21.23 -36.18
CA HIS A 791 -0.81 -19.78 -36.32
C HIS A 791 0.22 -19.31 -35.30
N GLU A 792 1.09 -18.39 -35.70
CA GLU A 792 1.92 -17.59 -34.81
C GLU A 792 1.99 -16.17 -35.38
N GLY A 793 1.62 -15.17 -34.58
CA GLY A 793 1.58 -13.78 -35.03
C GLY A 793 0.49 -12.99 -34.32
N LEU A 794 0.06 -11.88 -34.93
CA LEU A 794 -0.96 -10.99 -34.37
C LEU A 794 -2.26 -11.75 -34.06
N THR A 795 -2.96 -11.33 -33.00
CA THR A 795 -4.25 -11.93 -32.61
C THR A 795 -5.39 -11.66 -33.58
N GLY A 796 -5.29 -10.56 -34.34
CA GLY A 796 -6.41 -10.05 -35.15
C GLY A 796 -7.52 -9.38 -34.32
N PHE A 797 -7.41 -9.37 -32.97
CA PHE A 797 -8.35 -8.67 -32.11
C PHE A 797 -8.08 -7.16 -32.07
N LYS A 798 -9.16 -6.40 -31.87
CA LYS A 798 -9.12 -4.95 -31.68
C LYS A 798 -8.83 -4.59 -30.23
N GLU A 799 -8.08 -3.51 -30.07
CA GLU A 799 -7.80 -2.96 -28.75
C GLU A 799 -9.07 -2.30 -28.17
N GLY A 800 -9.44 -2.67 -26.95
CA GLY A 800 -10.56 -2.07 -26.21
C GLY A 800 -11.95 -2.26 -26.84
N ALA A 801 -12.09 -3.15 -27.83
CA ALA A 801 -13.35 -3.45 -28.50
C ALA A 801 -13.43 -4.91 -28.92
N ARG A 802 -14.63 -5.52 -28.78
CA ARG A 802 -14.88 -6.89 -29.23
C ARG A 802 -14.75 -7.02 -30.74
N SER A 803 -14.18 -8.12 -31.17
CA SER A 803 -13.90 -8.45 -32.56
C SER A 803 -13.74 -9.97 -32.74
N ILE A 804 -13.73 -10.43 -33.98
CA ILE A 804 -13.58 -11.83 -34.32
C ILE A 804 -12.27 -12.05 -35.09
N ALA A 805 -11.59 -13.16 -34.80
CA ALA A 805 -10.49 -13.70 -35.58
C ALA A 805 -10.82 -15.13 -36.01
N ALA A 806 -10.51 -15.50 -37.25
CA ALA A 806 -10.79 -16.82 -37.80
C ALA A 806 -9.52 -17.48 -38.35
N TYR A 807 -9.40 -18.79 -38.11
CA TYR A 807 -8.23 -19.60 -38.48
C TYR A 807 -8.68 -20.91 -39.10
N GLU A 808 -8.09 -21.28 -40.23
CA GLU A 808 -8.33 -22.60 -40.83
C GLU A 808 -7.57 -23.69 -40.07
N LEU A 809 -8.27 -24.77 -39.73
CA LEU A 809 -7.72 -25.99 -39.15
C LEU A 809 -7.57 -27.05 -40.26
N PRO A 810 -6.33 -27.43 -40.61
CA PRO A 810 -6.07 -28.39 -41.69
C PRO A 810 -6.62 -29.79 -41.39
N ALA A 811 -7.20 -30.43 -42.41
CA ALA A 811 -7.81 -31.75 -42.26
C ALA A 811 -6.82 -32.84 -41.81
N ASP A 812 -5.55 -32.75 -42.23
CA ASP A 812 -4.47 -33.67 -41.85
C ASP A 812 -4.01 -33.51 -40.38
N LYS A 813 -4.46 -32.45 -39.70
CA LYS A 813 -4.16 -32.17 -38.29
C LYS A 813 -5.36 -32.41 -37.36
N VAL A 814 -6.57 -32.59 -37.90
CA VAL A 814 -7.81 -32.84 -37.12
C VAL A 814 -8.05 -34.35 -36.98
N GLY A 815 -8.01 -34.85 -35.75
CA GLY A 815 -8.36 -36.21 -35.37
C GLY A 815 -9.78 -36.33 -34.81
N LYS A 816 -10.09 -37.49 -34.22
CA LYS A 816 -11.38 -37.74 -33.55
C LYS A 816 -11.53 -36.95 -32.24
N SER A 817 -10.44 -36.84 -31.47
CA SER A 817 -10.35 -35.99 -30.29
C SER A 817 -9.21 -35.01 -30.49
N ASN A 818 -9.48 -33.74 -30.21
CA ASN A 818 -8.57 -32.66 -30.53
C ASN A 818 -8.42 -31.70 -29.37
N LEU A 819 -7.24 -31.09 -29.29
CA LEU A 819 -6.94 -30.02 -28.36
C LEU A 819 -6.38 -28.83 -29.12
N ILE A 820 -7.07 -27.70 -29.01
CA ILE A 820 -6.54 -26.41 -29.44
C ILE A 820 -5.87 -25.79 -28.23
N ARG A 821 -4.60 -25.40 -28.37
CA ARG A 821 -3.87 -24.64 -27.36
C ARG A 821 -3.52 -23.27 -27.90
N ILE A 822 -3.95 -22.23 -27.21
CA ILE A 822 -3.68 -20.83 -27.52
C ILE A 822 -2.71 -20.32 -26.47
N GLU A 823 -1.59 -19.75 -26.88
CA GLU A 823 -0.56 -19.23 -25.98
C GLU A 823 -0.32 -17.75 -26.30
N SER A 824 -0.54 -16.87 -25.34
CA SER A 824 -0.13 -15.48 -25.43
C SER A 824 1.40 -15.40 -25.47
N LEU A 825 1.92 -14.71 -26.49
CA LEU A 825 3.34 -14.39 -26.65
C LEU A 825 3.65 -12.92 -26.33
N ALA A 826 2.61 -12.15 -25.99
CA ALA A 826 2.72 -10.73 -25.66
C ALA A 826 3.68 -10.50 -24.49
N GLN A 827 4.59 -9.54 -24.60
CA GLN A 827 5.64 -9.32 -23.58
C GLN A 827 5.26 -8.24 -22.58
N GLY A 828 5.65 -8.45 -21.32
CA GLY A 828 5.59 -7.44 -20.27
C GLY A 828 4.24 -7.37 -19.53
N GLY A 829 3.99 -6.20 -18.92
CA GLY A 829 2.81 -5.94 -18.12
C GLY A 829 2.89 -6.39 -16.67
N THR A 830 1.82 -6.12 -15.93
CA THR A 830 1.61 -6.60 -14.56
C THR A 830 0.41 -7.53 -14.54
N PRO A 831 0.13 -8.26 -13.44
CA PRO A 831 -1.13 -9.00 -13.37
C PRO A 831 -2.30 -8.05 -13.67
N TRP A 832 -2.25 -6.84 -13.13
CA TRP A 832 -3.37 -5.90 -13.07
C TRP A 832 -3.60 -5.07 -14.33
N ASN A 833 -2.66 -5.11 -15.26
CA ASN A 833 -2.65 -4.26 -16.44
C ASN A 833 -2.48 -5.09 -17.72
N GLY A 834 -2.58 -4.42 -18.86
CA GLY A 834 -2.11 -4.98 -20.13
C GLY A 834 -0.66 -5.47 -20.03
N PRO A 835 -0.25 -6.42 -20.90
CA PRO A 835 -1.02 -6.87 -22.04
C PRO A 835 -1.91 -8.04 -21.65
N TRP A 836 -3.10 -8.06 -22.24
CA TRP A 836 -3.99 -9.20 -22.11
C TRP A 836 -4.77 -9.44 -23.40
N ILE A 837 -5.15 -10.71 -23.58
CA ILE A 837 -6.01 -11.20 -24.65
C ILE A 837 -7.22 -11.81 -23.96
N MET A 838 -8.41 -11.33 -24.26
CA MET A 838 -9.66 -11.83 -23.73
C MET A 838 -10.38 -12.62 -24.80
N ILE A 839 -10.83 -13.84 -24.48
CA ILE A 839 -11.55 -14.74 -25.37
C ILE A 839 -12.93 -14.97 -24.76
N ASP A 840 -13.97 -14.52 -25.46
CA ASP A 840 -15.37 -14.62 -25.02
C ASP A 840 -15.95 -16.01 -25.31
N TYR A 841 -15.70 -16.52 -26.52
CA TYR A 841 -16.18 -17.83 -26.99
C TYR A 841 -15.33 -18.30 -28.18
N ALA A 842 -15.46 -19.59 -28.50
CA ALA A 842 -14.97 -20.17 -29.74
C ALA A 842 -16.08 -20.93 -30.48
N VAL A 843 -16.10 -20.81 -31.80
CA VAL A 843 -16.95 -21.60 -32.71
C VAL A 843 -16.04 -22.43 -33.60
N LEU A 844 -16.34 -23.72 -33.71
CA LEU A 844 -15.69 -24.61 -34.67
C LEU A 844 -16.70 -24.99 -35.74
N ARG A 845 -16.41 -24.60 -36.97
CA ARG A 845 -17.26 -24.84 -38.12
C ARG A 845 -16.59 -25.81 -39.07
N LYS A 846 -17.29 -26.86 -39.48
CA LYS A 846 -16.79 -27.73 -40.55
C LYS A 846 -16.88 -26.99 -41.89
N LYS A 847 -15.80 -27.02 -42.68
CA LYS A 847 -15.74 -26.41 -44.02
C LYS A 847 -15.95 -27.45 -45.10
#